data_AF-A0A1F8X9T7-F1
#
_entry.id   AF-A0A1F8X9T7-F1
#
_cell.length_a   1.000
_cell.length_b   1.000
_cell.length_c   1.000
_cell.angle_alpha   90.00
_cell.angle_beta   90.00
_cell.angle_gamma   90.00
#
_symmetry.space_group_name_H-M   'P 1'
#
loop_
_entity.id
_entity.type
_entity.pdbx_description
1 polymer ?
#
loop_
_entity_poly.entity_id
_entity_poly.type
_entity_poly.pdbx_seq_one_letter_code
_entity_poly.pdbx_strand_id
1 'polypeptide(L)'
;MKDGHGELSEIGLPRLLHLIYLKKDDAAVLDIIKEPIKKRFFFRRGLPVAASSNILGEVLGRLLMQEGIISQKEYESSLEVVLKEKKRHGEVLISMGLITHQQLEEFLRLQLKRRLLKIFDWNDGSYRYMKTTLPQNLPHNPLHPAELILEGISLGFYPVSKIKTGLKPYMDKKLAPSAIASYKLDDFRLNLQEKRFVEALKGEGSLEEALASSDLLRHRAISIAMSLILTGVLKDRDGAESEPAYEIEESKEAQAPEAQVDSKLNSELLFMRAKTALQHKDYRSAIEILKEITNLSPGEGEYWAALGWAIYNDDPGRVDEAERLIKDSIDLNNDLDSAWLYLGRLSAVQGKADWARKAFSTALSKNPWNTEALSEIKKLELGISPPAGPLETSLTGGQAAALELLAKAVRKRSGPALIEGEEGSGKTTVLLELLNKLSQDKVLAAVLLKPHQKEIDLIKEINLEVGSQSEATTVKEQLLSLGMRVSQNKIQGGQNIILIDRADELSTGCLKLIQYLTRLKTLQIILFSRPGLSRKLKELEYKELDERLACRITVGNMTGEETASFLEERLKAFGHSGCFSIPEMEGIFAKTGGNPAAVLNEAKAIVERAGAEASHLEKEEWAEEKPLEESGSARDVIEIGEEGFSFEPPQPTEEIKAEEIKAEEVKEETPDRIELTTWEEPHVELPVEEKKREATPVPSVQKAPSPPAQRPLPPREAPRTAPEPKEEAAPEVAVTRRRRGLLKLILWVIVMLAAGLAAGSLIGTYWFDHTEEPAIEQVVPPRAPSHEPPPPAPEAPQEPLPPEPPSTPSLDRGAVDGK
;
A
#
# COMPACT_ATOMS: atom_id res chain seq x y z
N MET A 1 5.93 -36.65 0.44
CA MET A 1 5.77 -36.14 1.83
C MET A 1 5.92 -37.36 2.76
N LYS A 2 7.14 -37.91 2.88
CA LYS A 2 7.38 -39.24 3.46
C LYS A 2 7.17 -39.30 4.98
N ASP A 3 7.53 -38.23 5.70
CA ASP A 3 7.54 -38.26 7.17
C ASP A 3 6.59 -37.26 7.83
N GLY A 4 5.68 -36.66 7.03
CA GLY A 4 4.85 -35.55 7.51
C GLY A 4 5.67 -34.36 7.99
N HIS A 5 6.95 -34.26 7.67
CA HIS A 5 7.80 -33.10 7.94
C HIS A 5 8.82 -32.92 6.83
N GLY A 6 9.42 -31.73 6.75
CA GLY A 6 10.47 -31.41 5.77
C GLY A 6 10.72 -29.92 5.69
N GLU A 7 11.52 -29.51 4.70
CA GLU A 7 11.86 -28.09 4.46
C GLU A 7 11.00 -27.47 3.35
N LEU A 8 10.62 -26.21 3.53
CA LEU A 8 9.89 -25.44 2.52
C LEU A 8 10.73 -25.13 1.28
N SER A 9 12.06 -25.11 1.41
CA SER A 9 13.00 -24.89 0.29
C SER A 9 12.88 -25.97 -0.79
N GLU A 10 12.55 -27.20 -0.41
CA GLU A 10 12.50 -28.37 -1.31
C GLU A 10 11.19 -28.44 -2.11
N ILE A 11 10.06 -28.15 -1.46
CA ILE A 11 8.73 -28.40 -2.03
C ILE A 11 7.93 -27.12 -2.29
N GLY A 12 8.10 -26.10 -1.46
CA GLY A 12 7.29 -24.89 -1.46
C GLY A 12 5.82 -25.10 -1.06
N LEU A 13 5.20 -24.06 -0.50
CA LEU A 13 3.80 -24.14 -0.05
C LEU A 13 2.79 -24.47 -1.16
N PRO A 14 2.87 -23.94 -2.40
CA PRO A 14 1.89 -24.27 -3.44
C PRO A 14 1.79 -25.76 -3.73
N ARG A 15 2.94 -26.45 -3.84
CA ARG A 15 2.98 -27.90 -4.06
C ARG A 15 2.53 -28.66 -2.82
N LEU A 16 2.87 -28.18 -1.63
CA LEU A 16 2.45 -28.78 -0.37
C LEU A 16 0.92 -28.75 -0.20
N LEU A 17 0.27 -27.63 -0.52
CA LEU A 17 -1.20 -27.49 -0.53
C LEU A 17 -1.85 -28.46 -1.51
N HIS A 18 -1.25 -28.64 -2.68
CA HIS A 18 -1.70 -29.64 -3.64
C HIS A 18 -1.62 -31.05 -3.06
N LEU A 19 -0.48 -31.43 -2.47
CA LEU A 19 -0.33 -32.77 -1.87
C LEU A 19 -1.31 -33.03 -0.71
N ILE A 20 -1.57 -32.02 0.13
CA ILE A 20 -2.56 -32.12 1.22
C ILE A 20 -3.98 -32.30 0.65
N TYR A 21 -4.29 -31.61 -0.45
CA TYR A 21 -5.57 -31.79 -1.14
C TYR A 21 -5.78 -33.21 -1.65
N LEU A 22 -4.73 -33.84 -2.19
CA LEU A 22 -4.77 -35.22 -2.67
C LEU A 22 -5.02 -36.24 -1.55
N LYS A 23 -4.46 -36.01 -0.35
CA LYS A 23 -4.62 -36.91 0.79
C LYS A 23 -6.07 -37.05 1.25
N LYS A 24 -6.89 -35.99 1.09
CA LYS A 24 -8.31 -35.96 1.48
C LYS A 24 -8.60 -36.40 2.92
N ASP A 25 -7.62 -36.31 3.82
CA ASP A 25 -7.81 -36.59 5.24
C ASP A 25 -8.95 -35.73 5.80
N ASP A 26 -9.88 -36.34 6.54
CA ASP A 26 -11.08 -35.65 7.04
C ASP A 26 -10.73 -34.41 7.88
N ALA A 27 -9.65 -34.50 8.64
CA ALA A 27 -9.12 -33.41 9.45
C ALA A 27 -7.59 -33.51 9.58
N ALA A 28 -6.89 -32.42 9.31
CA ALA A 28 -5.44 -32.35 9.38
C ALA A 28 -4.93 -30.97 9.78
N VAL A 29 -3.69 -30.92 10.26
CA VAL A 29 -2.95 -29.72 10.63
C VAL A 29 -1.65 -29.67 9.85
N LEU A 30 -1.29 -28.47 9.41
CA LEU A 30 0.03 -28.13 8.89
C LEU A 30 0.65 -27.03 9.75
N ASP A 31 1.70 -27.36 10.47
CA ASP A 31 2.57 -26.43 11.15
C ASP A 31 3.71 -26.01 10.20
N ILE A 32 4.01 -24.72 10.16
CA ILE A 32 5.09 -24.11 9.38
C ILE A 32 5.88 -23.22 10.34
N ILE A 33 7.20 -23.46 10.41
CA ILE A 33 8.09 -22.83 11.38
C ILE A 33 9.27 -22.21 10.63
N LYS A 34 9.41 -20.90 10.77
CA LYS A 34 10.60 -20.13 10.38
C LYS A 34 10.88 -19.20 11.55
N GLU A 35 11.70 -19.65 12.50
CA GLU A 35 11.84 -18.96 13.79
C GLU A 35 12.18 -17.47 13.61
N PRO A 36 11.53 -16.56 14.38
CA PRO A 36 10.57 -16.82 15.46
C PRO A 36 9.12 -17.07 15.00
N ILE A 37 8.83 -17.06 13.70
CA ILE A 37 7.48 -17.19 13.14
C ILE A 37 7.00 -18.65 13.18
N LYS A 38 5.80 -18.85 13.74
CA LYS A 38 5.12 -20.15 13.82
C LYS A 38 3.68 -20.00 13.34
N LYS A 39 3.34 -20.70 12.27
CA LYS A 39 2.00 -20.69 11.66
C LYS A 39 1.43 -22.10 11.66
N ARG A 40 0.17 -22.23 12.00
CA ARG A 40 -0.58 -23.49 11.98
C ARG A 40 -1.82 -23.33 11.13
N PHE A 41 -2.04 -24.27 10.22
CA PHE A 41 -3.17 -24.29 9.31
C PHE A 41 -3.98 -25.57 9.52
N PHE A 42 -5.29 -25.43 9.54
CA PHE A 42 -6.23 -26.54 9.70
C PHE A 42 -6.89 -26.83 8.36
N PHE A 43 -7.03 -28.13 8.06
CA PHE A 43 -7.59 -28.63 6.81
C PHE A 43 -8.75 -29.58 7.10
N ARG A 44 -9.77 -29.51 6.26
CA ARG A 44 -10.90 -30.46 6.23
C ARG A 44 -10.99 -31.06 4.84
N ARG A 45 -10.82 -32.39 4.70
CA ARG A 45 -10.81 -33.08 3.40
C ARG A 45 -9.84 -32.42 2.41
N GLY A 46 -8.66 -32.04 2.90
CA GLY A 46 -7.63 -31.37 2.12
C GLY A 46 -7.86 -29.88 1.81
N LEU A 47 -8.97 -29.28 2.27
CA LEU A 47 -9.27 -27.86 2.08
C LEU A 47 -8.86 -27.03 3.32
N PRO A 48 -8.10 -25.93 3.17
CA PRO A 48 -7.84 -25.00 4.27
C PRO A 48 -9.14 -24.40 4.83
N VAL A 49 -9.33 -24.50 6.15
CA VAL A 49 -10.52 -24.01 6.87
C VAL A 49 -10.21 -22.97 7.94
N ALA A 50 -9.04 -23.03 8.56
CA ALA A 50 -8.62 -22.05 9.58
C ALA A 50 -7.11 -22.00 9.73
N ALA A 51 -6.63 -20.98 10.45
CA ALA A 51 -5.24 -20.87 10.81
C ALA A 51 -5.07 -20.19 12.18
N SER A 52 -4.01 -20.53 12.89
CA SER A 52 -3.47 -19.77 14.00
C SER A 52 -2.05 -19.32 13.66
N SER A 53 -1.70 -18.10 14.07
CA SER A 53 -0.41 -17.49 13.80
C SER A 53 0.05 -16.78 15.05
N ASN A 54 1.35 -16.87 15.34
CA ASN A 54 1.94 -16.15 16.46
C ASN A 54 2.16 -14.66 16.17
N ILE A 55 2.03 -14.19 14.92
CA ILE A 55 2.17 -12.77 14.53
C ILE A 55 0.95 -11.93 14.95
N LEU A 56 1.16 -10.80 15.64
CA LEU A 56 0.11 -9.85 16.04
C LEU A 56 -0.54 -9.08 14.87
N GLY A 57 0.24 -8.72 13.86
CA GLY A 57 -0.24 -8.04 12.63
C GLY A 57 -1.28 -8.83 11.82
N GLU A 58 -1.53 -10.10 12.15
CA GLU A 58 -2.45 -10.98 11.42
C GLU A 58 -3.78 -11.20 12.14
N VAL A 59 -4.08 -10.46 13.21
CA VAL A 59 -5.33 -10.57 13.98
C VAL A 59 -6.51 -9.97 13.20
N LEU A 60 -7.74 -10.47 13.46
CA LEU A 60 -8.94 -10.11 12.70
C LEU A 60 -9.27 -8.62 12.81
N GLY A 61 -9.13 -8.04 14.00
CA GLY A 61 -9.36 -6.62 14.24
C GLY A 61 -8.51 -5.70 13.39
N ARG A 62 -7.18 -5.92 13.36
CA ARG A 62 -6.28 -5.16 12.50
C ARG A 62 -6.67 -5.28 11.02
N LEU A 63 -7.06 -6.46 10.57
CA LEU A 63 -7.53 -6.67 9.20
C LEU A 63 -8.77 -5.82 8.91
N LEU A 64 -9.78 -5.86 9.77
CA LEU A 64 -11.01 -5.07 9.60
C LEU A 64 -10.73 -3.56 9.61
N MET A 65 -9.79 -3.11 10.46
CA MET A 65 -9.36 -1.71 10.53
C MET A 65 -8.64 -1.28 9.25
N GLN A 66 -7.71 -2.10 8.74
CA GLN A 66 -6.99 -1.83 7.47
C GLN A 66 -7.93 -1.75 6.27
N GLU A 67 -9.01 -2.54 6.27
CA GLU A 67 -10.02 -2.55 5.22
C GLU A 67 -11.09 -1.46 5.42
N GLY A 68 -10.95 -0.64 6.47
CA GLY A 68 -11.83 0.51 6.76
C GLY A 68 -13.22 0.13 7.27
N ILE A 69 -13.41 -1.12 7.72
CA ILE A 69 -14.71 -1.61 8.22
C ILE A 69 -14.96 -1.12 9.65
N ILE A 70 -13.91 -1.04 10.45
CA ILE A 70 -13.94 -0.48 11.80
C ILE A 70 -12.88 0.62 11.91
N SER A 71 -13.20 1.67 12.66
CA SER A 71 -12.25 2.72 13.01
C SER A 71 -11.27 2.23 14.09
N GLN A 72 -10.17 2.97 14.27
CA GLN A 72 -9.20 2.70 15.33
C GLN A 72 -9.86 2.72 16.72
N LYS A 73 -10.75 3.69 16.99
CA LYS A 73 -11.46 3.81 18.26
C LYS A 73 -12.40 2.63 18.53
N GLU A 74 -13.09 2.15 17.50
CA GLU A 74 -13.97 0.97 17.59
C GLU A 74 -13.15 -0.30 17.81
N TYR A 75 -11.98 -0.42 17.16
CA TYR A 75 -11.06 -1.52 17.39
C TYR A 75 -10.55 -1.54 18.83
N GLU A 76 -10.06 -0.42 19.36
CA GLU A 76 -9.62 -0.29 20.76
C GLU A 76 -10.73 -0.68 21.75
N SER A 77 -11.93 -0.11 21.58
CA SER A 77 -13.08 -0.42 22.44
C SER A 77 -13.44 -1.90 22.40
N SER A 78 -13.35 -2.53 21.22
CA SER A 78 -13.63 -3.97 21.08
C SER A 78 -12.59 -4.84 21.79
N LEU A 79 -11.31 -4.44 21.81
CA LEU A 79 -10.27 -5.17 22.54
C LEU A 79 -10.49 -5.13 24.06
N GLU A 80 -10.92 -3.98 24.60
CA GLU A 80 -11.24 -3.85 26.02
C GLU A 80 -12.38 -4.77 26.45
N VAL A 81 -13.42 -4.88 25.61
CA VAL A 81 -14.56 -5.79 25.85
C VAL A 81 -14.11 -7.26 25.75
N VAL A 82 -13.25 -7.61 24.79
CA VAL A 82 -12.72 -8.97 24.70
C VAL A 82 -11.95 -9.36 25.96
N LEU A 83 -11.11 -8.46 26.49
CA LEU A 83 -10.36 -8.72 27.72
C LEU A 83 -11.27 -8.85 28.95
N LYS A 84 -12.36 -8.08 29.01
CA LYS A 84 -13.32 -8.12 30.10
C LYS A 84 -14.24 -9.35 30.05
N GLU A 85 -14.73 -9.70 28.86
CA GLU A 85 -15.73 -10.76 28.67
C GLU A 85 -15.15 -12.12 28.31
N LYS A 86 -13.85 -12.20 27.97
CA LYS A 86 -13.16 -13.42 27.51
C LYS A 86 -13.83 -14.13 26.33
N LYS A 87 -14.52 -13.38 25.47
CA LYS A 87 -15.17 -13.87 24.24
C LYS A 87 -14.22 -13.82 23.04
N ARG A 88 -14.54 -14.49 21.93
CA ARG A 88 -13.73 -14.33 20.71
C ARG A 88 -13.91 -12.93 20.14
N HIS A 89 -12.84 -12.32 19.60
CA HIS A 89 -12.91 -10.95 19.08
C HIS A 89 -14.01 -10.75 18.03
N GLY A 90 -14.22 -11.72 17.14
CA GLY A 90 -15.31 -11.70 16.17
C GLY A 90 -16.71 -11.67 16.81
N GLU A 91 -16.92 -12.38 17.93
CA GLU A 91 -18.19 -12.36 18.66
C GLU A 91 -18.44 -11.00 19.32
N VAL A 92 -17.38 -10.40 19.88
CA VAL A 92 -17.45 -9.05 20.46
C VAL A 92 -17.81 -8.02 19.39
N LEU A 93 -17.15 -8.05 18.23
CA LEU A 93 -17.43 -7.14 17.12
C LEU A 93 -18.87 -7.27 16.61
N ILE A 94 -19.45 -8.47 16.62
CA ILE A 94 -20.87 -8.69 16.30
C ILE A 94 -21.78 -8.16 17.42
N SER A 95 -21.45 -8.44 18.68
CA SER A 95 -22.25 -7.98 19.82
C SER A 95 -22.30 -6.46 19.95
N MET A 96 -21.24 -5.77 19.50
CA MET A 96 -21.15 -4.32 19.42
C MET A 96 -21.85 -3.73 18.18
N GLY A 97 -22.38 -4.56 17.28
CA GLY A 97 -23.06 -4.13 16.05
C GLY A 97 -22.13 -3.55 14.98
N LEU A 98 -20.81 -3.69 15.12
CA LEU A 98 -19.82 -3.24 14.14
C LEU A 98 -19.77 -4.18 12.93
N ILE A 99 -19.81 -5.47 13.27
CA ILE A 99 -19.84 -6.71 12.51
C ILE A 99 -21.17 -7.36 12.11
N THR A 100 -21.36 -7.85 10.88
CA THR A 100 -22.33 -8.95 10.65
C THR A 100 -21.65 -10.32 10.67
N HIS A 101 -22.43 -11.40 10.91
CA HIS A 101 -21.91 -12.78 10.80
C HIS A 101 -21.34 -13.10 9.41
N GLN A 102 -22.00 -12.62 8.35
CA GLN A 102 -21.51 -12.80 6.98
C GLN A 102 -20.16 -12.10 6.76
N GLN A 103 -20.02 -10.85 7.21
CA GLN A 103 -18.74 -10.13 7.13
C GLN A 103 -17.66 -10.85 7.94
N LEU A 104 -17.98 -11.35 9.13
CA LEU A 104 -17.03 -12.13 9.92
C LEU A 104 -16.50 -13.33 9.13
N GLU A 105 -17.37 -14.10 8.46
CA GLU A 105 -16.94 -15.22 7.63
C GLU A 105 -16.08 -14.79 6.43
N GLU A 106 -16.47 -13.72 5.75
CA GLU A 106 -15.71 -13.15 4.61
C GLU A 106 -14.30 -12.71 5.04
N PHE A 107 -14.18 -12.01 6.17
CA PHE A 107 -12.89 -11.53 6.67
C PHE A 107 -12.04 -12.63 7.29
N LEU A 108 -12.62 -13.66 7.90
CA LEU A 108 -11.88 -14.85 8.32
C LEU A 108 -11.32 -15.62 7.12
N ARG A 109 -12.11 -15.75 6.04
CA ARG A 109 -11.65 -16.33 4.76
C ARG A 109 -10.52 -15.51 4.17
N LEU A 110 -10.64 -14.18 4.14
CA LEU A 110 -9.61 -13.27 3.66
C LEU A 110 -8.33 -13.35 4.50
N GLN A 111 -8.46 -13.41 5.82
CA GLN A 111 -7.34 -13.55 6.75
C GLN A 111 -6.59 -14.86 6.51
N LEU A 112 -7.30 -15.99 6.43
CA LEU A 112 -6.71 -17.29 6.13
C LEU A 112 -5.94 -17.26 4.81
N LYS A 113 -6.56 -16.68 3.78
CA LYS A 113 -5.97 -16.52 2.45
C LYS A 113 -4.68 -15.69 2.49
N ARG A 114 -4.70 -14.52 3.13
CA ARG A 114 -3.50 -13.66 3.30
C ARG A 114 -2.37 -14.39 4.01
N ARG A 115 -2.68 -15.15 5.07
CA ARG A 115 -1.68 -15.91 5.82
C ARG A 115 -1.01 -17.00 5.00
N LEU A 116 -1.76 -17.69 4.14
CA LEU A 116 -1.23 -18.69 3.22
C LEU A 116 -0.39 -18.04 2.11
N LEU A 117 -0.90 -16.97 1.48
CA LEU A 117 -0.19 -16.29 0.38
C LEU A 117 1.15 -15.70 0.82
N LYS A 118 1.26 -15.19 2.05
CA LYS A 118 2.53 -14.68 2.63
C LYS A 118 3.65 -15.71 2.78
N ILE A 119 3.37 -17.01 2.60
CA ILE A 119 4.38 -18.08 2.69
C ILE A 119 4.80 -18.54 1.28
N PHE A 120 4.13 -18.08 0.21
CA PHE A 120 4.44 -18.53 -1.15
C PHE A 120 5.85 -18.13 -1.60
N ASP A 121 6.40 -17.06 -1.04
CA ASP A 121 7.75 -16.54 -1.28
C ASP A 121 8.80 -17.07 -0.31
N TRP A 122 8.41 -17.82 0.73
CA TRP A 122 9.36 -18.40 1.67
C TRP A 122 10.24 -19.45 0.97
N ASN A 123 11.55 -19.33 1.19
CA ASN A 123 12.57 -20.19 0.59
C ASN A 123 13.30 -21.04 1.64
N ASP A 124 12.86 -20.97 2.89
CA ASP A 124 13.45 -21.53 4.09
C ASP A 124 12.35 -21.75 5.15
N GLY A 125 12.64 -22.61 6.12
CA GLY A 125 11.72 -22.97 7.20
C GLY A 125 11.17 -24.39 7.06
N SER A 126 10.85 -24.99 8.21
CA SER A 126 10.38 -26.37 8.28
C SER A 126 8.85 -26.43 8.29
N TYR A 127 8.29 -27.53 7.82
CA TYR A 127 6.87 -27.84 7.94
C TYR A 127 6.64 -29.18 8.64
N ARG A 128 5.47 -29.32 9.26
CA ARG A 128 4.98 -30.56 9.84
C ARG A 128 3.48 -30.74 9.58
N TYR A 129 3.10 -31.82 8.94
CA TYR A 129 1.74 -32.23 8.62
C TYR A 129 1.30 -33.41 9.48
N MET A 130 0.15 -33.32 10.14
CA MET A 130 -0.39 -34.35 11.04
C MET A 130 -1.90 -34.46 10.87
N LYS A 131 -2.46 -35.67 11.01
CA LYS A 131 -3.92 -35.84 11.17
C LYS A 131 -4.32 -35.38 12.57
N THR A 132 -5.53 -34.82 12.71
CA THR A 132 -6.01 -34.29 13.99
C THR A 132 -7.53 -34.31 14.03
N THR A 133 -8.11 -33.96 15.18
CA THR A 133 -9.49 -33.46 15.26
C THR A 133 -9.54 -31.95 15.02
N LEU A 134 -10.57 -31.47 14.35
CA LEU A 134 -10.78 -30.04 14.10
C LEU A 134 -11.45 -29.35 15.31
N PRO A 135 -11.10 -28.09 15.60
CA PRO A 135 -11.80 -27.29 16.60
C PRO A 135 -13.30 -27.11 16.29
N GLN A 136 -14.10 -26.92 17.34
CA GLN A 136 -15.51 -26.56 17.20
C GLN A 136 -15.65 -25.11 16.66
N ASN A 137 -16.73 -24.85 15.89
CA ASN A 137 -17.05 -23.54 15.30
C ASN A 137 -15.99 -23.03 14.31
N LEU A 138 -15.72 -23.81 13.26
CA LEU A 138 -14.89 -23.40 12.13
C LEU A 138 -15.71 -22.68 11.05
N PRO A 139 -15.09 -21.73 10.32
CA PRO A 139 -15.74 -21.04 9.21
C PRO A 139 -16.31 -22.05 8.20
N HIS A 140 -17.49 -21.75 7.67
CA HIS A 140 -18.20 -22.67 6.77
C HIS A 140 -17.69 -22.63 5.32
N ASN A 141 -16.86 -21.63 4.97
CA ASN A 141 -16.44 -21.38 3.60
C ASN A 141 -14.92 -21.65 3.37
N PRO A 142 -14.51 -22.91 3.16
CA PRO A 142 -13.11 -23.28 2.94
C PRO A 142 -12.50 -22.63 1.70
N LEU A 143 -11.18 -22.45 1.72
CA LEU A 143 -10.42 -22.03 0.54
C LEU A 143 -10.14 -23.24 -0.35
N HIS A 144 -10.29 -23.07 -1.66
CA HIS A 144 -9.92 -24.11 -2.60
C HIS A 144 -8.44 -23.97 -2.99
N PRO A 145 -7.60 -25.03 -2.89
CA PRO A 145 -6.18 -24.94 -3.23
C PRO A 145 -5.92 -24.48 -4.67
N ALA A 146 -6.75 -24.89 -5.64
CA ALA A 146 -6.60 -24.45 -7.03
C ALA A 146 -6.73 -22.92 -7.20
N GLU A 147 -7.77 -22.33 -6.59
CA GLU A 147 -7.99 -20.87 -6.55
C GLU A 147 -6.81 -20.17 -5.86
N LEU A 148 -6.40 -20.68 -4.70
CA LEU A 148 -5.31 -20.10 -3.90
C LEU A 148 -3.95 -20.14 -4.61
N ILE A 149 -3.61 -21.25 -5.26
CA ILE A 149 -2.36 -21.42 -6.01
C ILE A 149 -2.33 -20.45 -7.19
N LEU A 150 -3.40 -20.43 -8.01
CA LEU A 150 -3.47 -19.56 -9.17
C LEU A 150 -3.39 -18.09 -8.79
N GLU A 151 -4.14 -17.70 -7.77
CA GLU A 151 -4.15 -16.33 -7.32
C GLU A 151 -2.82 -15.92 -6.71
N GLY A 152 -2.20 -16.77 -5.89
CA GLY A 152 -0.90 -16.48 -5.30
C GLY A 152 0.19 -16.24 -6.36
N ILE A 153 0.22 -17.06 -7.41
CA ILE A 153 1.14 -16.87 -8.53
C ILE A 153 0.77 -15.61 -9.32
N SER A 154 -0.51 -15.41 -9.61
CA SER A 154 -1.00 -14.28 -10.43
C SER A 154 -0.86 -12.92 -9.76
N LEU A 155 -0.87 -12.85 -8.42
CA LEU A 155 -0.68 -11.63 -7.65
C LEU A 155 0.80 -11.36 -7.32
N GLY A 156 1.71 -12.25 -7.73
CA GLY A 156 3.15 -12.10 -7.54
C GLY A 156 3.69 -12.57 -6.19
N PHE A 157 2.90 -13.28 -5.38
CA PHE A 157 3.38 -13.88 -4.13
C PHE A 157 4.32 -15.08 -4.36
N TYR A 158 4.36 -15.62 -5.58
CA TYR A 158 5.26 -16.70 -5.94
C TYR A 158 6.48 -16.16 -6.71
N PRO A 159 7.73 -16.47 -6.30
CA PRO A 159 8.92 -15.88 -6.89
C PRO A 159 9.06 -16.13 -8.39
N VAL A 160 9.36 -15.08 -9.15
CA VAL A 160 9.55 -15.16 -10.62
C VAL A 160 10.66 -16.15 -11.00
N SER A 161 11.71 -16.27 -10.18
CA SER A 161 12.77 -17.26 -10.37
C SER A 161 12.26 -18.70 -10.32
N LYS A 162 11.34 -19.02 -9.39
CA LYS A 162 10.69 -20.33 -9.29
C LYS A 162 9.73 -20.58 -10.46
N ILE A 163 9.03 -19.56 -10.94
CA ILE A 163 8.19 -19.65 -12.15
C ILE A 163 9.06 -19.99 -13.37
N LYS A 164 10.12 -19.22 -13.61
CA LYS A 164 11.05 -19.44 -14.74
C LYS A 164 11.65 -20.85 -14.69
N THR A 165 12.15 -21.25 -13.53
CA THR A 165 12.78 -22.58 -13.33
C THR A 165 11.77 -23.71 -13.50
N GLY A 166 10.55 -23.54 -12.98
CA GLY A 166 9.50 -24.56 -13.04
C GLY A 166 8.86 -24.72 -14.41
N LEU A 167 8.79 -23.67 -15.22
CA LEU A 167 8.27 -23.74 -16.60
C LEU A 167 9.31 -24.17 -17.63
N LYS A 168 10.61 -23.93 -17.38
CA LYS A 168 11.70 -24.26 -18.30
C LYS A 168 11.63 -25.68 -18.89
N PRO A 169 11.30 -26.75 -18.14
CA PRO A 169 11.20 -28.10 -18.68
C PRO A 169 10.04 -28.33 -19.67
N TYR A 170 9.09 -27.41 -19.73
CA TYR A 170 7.83 -27.54 -20.48
C TYR A 170 7.71 -26.56 -21.66
N MET A 171 8.62 -25.59 -21.80
CA MET A 171 8.52 -24.52 -22.81
C MET A 171 8.38 -25.07 -24.24
N ASP A 172 9.23 -26.05 -24.59
CA ASP A 172 9.26 -26.66 -25.92
C ASP A 172 8.32 -27.87 -26.06
N LYS A 173 7.53 -28.17 -25.01
CA LYS A 173 6.75 -29.40 -24.93
C LYS A 173 5.27 -29.14 -25.20
N LYS A 174 4.62 -30.18 -25.72
CA LYS A 174 3.16 -30.23 -25.86
C LYS A 174 2.57 -30.66 -24.53
N LEU A 175 1.56 -29.95 -24.06
CA LEU A 175 0.90 -30.25 -22.79
C LEU A 175 -0.42 -30.97 -23.05
N ALA A 176 -0.76 -31.90 -22.16
CA ALA A 176 -2.05 -32.59 -22.17
C ALA A 176 -2.69 -32.57 -20.78
N PRO A 177 -4.03 -32.62 -20.69
CA PRO A 177 -4.71 -32.87 -19.44
C PRO A 177 -4.25 -34.19 -18.83
N SER A 178 -3.94 -34.23 -17.53
CA SER A 178 -3.68 -35.49 -16.85
C SER A 178 -4.98 -36.27 -16.61
N ALA A 179 -5.00 -37.57 -16.89
CA ALA A 179 -6.14 -38.45 -16.63
C ALA A 179 -6.43 -38.63 -15.13
N ILE A 180 -5.44 -38.34 -14.26
CA ILE A 180 -5.49 -38.49 -12.79
C ILE A 180 -5.68 -37.11 -12.12
N ALA A 181 -6.04 -36.07 -12.89
CA ALA A 181 -6.18 -34.73 -12.36
C ALA A 181 -7.25 -34.67 -11.25
N SER A 182 -6.81 -34.39 -10.02
CA SER A 182 -7.70 -34.28 -8.87
C SER A 182 -8.48 -32.96 -8.82
N TYR A 183 -8.13 -32.01 -9.69
CA TYR A 183 -8.81 -30.72 -9.81
C TYR A 183 -9.63 -30.64 -11.09
N LYS A 184 -10.79 -29.97 -10.99
CA LYS A 184 -11.57 -29.54 -12.16
C LYS A 184 -11.12 -28.16 -12.60
N LEU A 185 -11.30 -27.85 -13.89
CA LEU A 185 -10.97 -26.52 -14.42
C LEU A 185 -11.78 -25.39 -13.78
N ASP A 186 -13.02 -25.67 -13.38
CA ASP A 186 -13.86 -24.67 -12.72
C ASP A 186 -13.37 -24.32 -11.30
N ASP A 187 -12.57 -25.18 -10.67
CA ASP A 187 -12.00 -24.94 -9.34
C ASP A 187 -11.00 -23.76 -9.33
N PHE A 188 -10.45 -23.41 -10.50
CA PHE A 188 -9.53 -22.28 -10.68
C PHE A 188 -10.26 -20.95 -10.92
N ARG A 189 -11.60 -20.96 -11.02
CA ARG A 189 -12.44 -19.76 -11.26
C ARG A 189 -12.01 -18.93 -12.47
N LEU A 190 -11.61 -19.62 -13.54
CA LEU A 190 -11.16 -18.98 -14.79
C LEU A 190 -12.30 -18.26 -15.50
N ASN A 191 -12.01 -17.07 -16.04
CA ASN A 191 -12.93 -16.36 -16.93
C ASN A 191 -12.94 -16.96 -18.36
N LEU A 192 -13.79 -16.46 -19.25
CA LEU A 192 -13.94 -17.02 -20.60
C LEU A 192 -12.67 -16.97 -21.45
N GLN A 193 -11.88 -15.88 -21.38
CA GLN A 193 -10.62 -15.76 -22.12
C GLN A 193 -9.56 -16.73 -21.56
N GLU A 194 -9.52 -16.89 -20.25
CA GLU A 194 -8.62 -17.81 -19.57
C GLU A 194 -8.95 -19.27 -19.90
N LYS A 195 -10.23 -19.63 -19.96
CA LYS A 195 -10.67 -20.97 -20.40
C LYS A 195 -10.22 -21.25 -21.85
N ARG A 196 -10.35 -20.28 -22.76
CA ARG A 196 -9.85 -20.41 -24.15
C ARG A 196 -8.34 -20.61 -24.22
N PHE A 197 -7.58 -19.87 -23.41
CA PHE A 197 -6.14 -20.08 -23.32
C PHE A 197 -5.79 -21.48 -22.82
N VAL A 198 -6.52 -22.00 -21.82
CA VAL A 198 -6.32 -23.38 -21.36
C VAL A 198 -6.71 -24.41 -22.41
N GLU A 199 -7.73 -24.15 -23.23
CA GLU A 199 -8.04 -25.00 -24.39
C GLU A 199 -6.90 -25.00 -25.41
N ALA A 200 -6.29 -23.84 -25.69
CA ALA A 200 -5.12 -23.74 -26.56
C ALA A 200 -3.90 -24.50 -26.01
N LEU A 201 -3.67 -24.46 -24.70
CA LEU A 201 -2.61 -25.23 -24.03
C LEU A 201 -2.76 -26.74 -24.17
N LYS A 202 -3.98 -27.24 -24.37
CA LYS A 202 -4.26 -28.67 -24.59
C LYS A 202 -4.15 -29.10 -26.06
N GLY A 203 -3.80 -28.16 -26.94
CA GLY A 203 -3.71 -28.36 -28.39
C GLY A 203 -2.41 -29.05 -28.85
N GLU A 204 -2.13 -28.96 -30.15
CA GLU A 204 -0.94 -29.59 -30.75
C GLU A 204 0.34 -28.74 -30.72
N GLY A 205 0.28 -27.50 -30.24
CA GLY A 205 1.42 -26.58 -30.15
C GLY A 205 2.22 -26.71 -28.85
N SER A 206 3.40 -26.09 -28.81
CA SER A 206 4.22 -26.02 -27.58
C SER A 206 3.64 -25.02 -26.57
N LEU A 207 4.06 -25.11 -25.30
CA LEU A 207 3.73 -24.09 -24.30
C LEU A 207 4.18 -22.69 -24.74
N GLU A 208 5.34 -22.57 -25.38
CA GLU A 208 5.85 -21.29 -25.89
C GLU A 208 4.94 -20.70 -26.99
N GLU A 209 4.50 -21.52 -27.94
CA GLU A 209 3.56 -21.08 -29.00
C GLU A 209 2.21 -20.66 -28.43
N ALA A 210 1.68 -21.40 -27.46
CA ALA A 210 0.43 -21.07 -26.78
C ALA A 210 0.55 -19.76 -25.98
N LEU A 211 1.70 -19.50 -25.33
CA LEU A 211 1.98 -18.24 -24.64
C LEU A 211 2.12 -17.07 -25.62
N ALA A 212 2.76 -17.28 -26.77
CA ALA A 212 2.98 -16.25 -27.79
C ALA A 212 1.69 -15.87 -28.55
N SER A 213 0.77 -16.82 -28.74
CA SER A 213 -0.50 -16.63 -29.45
C SER A 213 -1.68 -16.25 -28.53
N SER A 214 -1.44 -16.12 -27.21
CA SER A 214 -2.48 -15.79 -26.24
C SER A 214 -2.88 -14.32 -26.29
N ASP A 215 -4.19 -14.05 -26.27
CA ASP A 215 -4.74 -12.70 -26.08
C ASP A 215 -4.64 -12.20 -24.62
N LEU A 216 -4.17 -13.05 -23.69
CA LEU A 216 -4.00 -12.69 -22.29
C LEU A 216 -2.69 -11.91 -22.08
N LEU A 217 -2.66 -11.10 -21.01
CA LEU A 217 -1.40 -10.56 -20.51
C LEU A 217 -0.43 -11.71 -20.22
N ARG A 218 0.82 -11.61 -20.73
CA ARG A 218 1.83 -12.67 -20.64
C ARG A 218 2.01 -13.20 -19.23
N HIS A 219 2.02 -12.33 -18.22
CA HIS A 219 2.10 -12.72 -16.80
C HIS A 219 0.93 -13.62 -16.36
N ARG A 220 -0.30 -13.29 -16.78
CA ARG A 220 -1.50 -14.07 -16.45
C ARG A 220 -1.49 -15.42 -17.14
N ALA A 221 -1.10 -15.47 -18.42
CA ALA A 221 -0.94 -16.71 -19.17
C ALA A 221 0.12 -17.64 -18.52
N ILE A 222 1.28 -17.09 -18.17
CA ILE A 222 2.35 -17.78 -17.43
C ILE A 222 1.84 -18.30 -16.07
N SER A 223 1.10 -17.47 -15.34
CA SER A 223 0.56 -17.85 -14.02
C SER A 223 -0.42 -19.01 -14.13
N ILE A 224 -1.31 -19.00 -15.14
CA ILE A 224 -2.25 -20.10 -15.41
C ILE A 224 -1.48 -21.37 -15.77
N ALA A 225 -0.54 -21.30 -16.71
CA ALA A 225 0.26 -22.45 -17.11
C ALA A 225 1.02 -23.06 -15.91
N MET A 226 1.71 -22.23 -15.13
CA MET A 226 2.46 -22.67 -13.95
C MET A 226 1.54 -23.29 -12.90
N SER A 227 0.36 -22.71 -12.67
CA SER A 227 -0.62 -23.25 -11.70
C SER A 227 -1.12 -24.63 -12.12
N LEU A 228 -1.44 -24.81 -13.39
CA LEU A 228 -1.93 -26.08 -13.93
C LEU A 228 -0.85 -27.17 -13.91
N ILE A 229 0.41 -26.80 -14.16
CA ILE A 229 1.56 -27.72 -14.05
C ILE A 229 1.82 -28.10 -12.59
N LEU A 230 1.89 -27.14 -11.67
CA LEU A 230 2.12 -27.39 -10.24
C LEU A 230 1.04 -28.28 -9.60
N THR A 231 -0.20 -28.12 -10.04
CA THR A 231 -1.36 -28.90 -9.59
C THR A 231 -1.53 -30.22 -10.32
N GLY A 232 -0.68 -30.51 -11.31
CA GLY A 232 -0.71 -31.73 -12.11
C GLY A 232 -1.89 -31.84 -13.07
N VAL A 233 -2.65 -30.75 -13.28
CA VAL A 233 -3.76 -30.70 -14.25
C VAL A 233 -3.23 -30.78 -15.67
N LEU A 234 -2.07 -30.17 -15.94
CA LEU A 234 -1.34 -30.31 -17.19
C LEU A 234 -0.03 -31.06 -16.96
N LYS A 235 0.27 -31.99 -17.86
CA LYS A 235 1.53 -32.75 -17.91
C LYS A 235 2.08 -32.73 -19.34
N ASP A 236 3.35 -33.12 -19.47
CA ASP A 236 3.97 -33.40 -20.77
C ASP A 236 3.19 -34.51 -21.49
N ARG A 237 2.77 -34.27 -22.72
CA ARG A 237 1.96 -35.21 -23.51
C ARG A 237 2.70 -36.51 -23.83
N ASP A 238 4.03 -36.43 -23.99
CA ASP A 238 4.87 -37.56 -24.42
C ASP A 238 5.69 -38.17 -23.26
N GLY A 239 5.52 -37.66 -22.04
CA GLY A 239 6.18 -38.17 -20.84
C GLY A 239 5.42 -39.34 -20.21
N ALA A 240 6.14 -40.35 -19.71
CA ALA A 240 5.54 -41.44 -18.94
C ALA A 240 4.81 -40.91 -17.70
N GLU A 241 3.59 -41.42 -17.43
CA GLU A 241 2.88 -41.20 -16.17
C GLU A 241 3.67 -41.84 -15.01
N SER A 242 4.64 -41.11 -14.46
CA SER A 242 5.31 -41.48 -13.22
C SER A 242 4.81 -40.56 -12.11
N GLU A 243 3.82 -41.04 -11.36
CA GLU A 243 3.71 -40.66 -9.96
C GLU A 243 4.56 -41.64 -9.15
N PRO A 244 5.49 -41.18 -8.30
CA PRO A 244 6.07 -42.07 -7.30
C PRO A 244 4.95 -42.54 -6.37
N ALA A 245 4.65 -43.84 -6.42
CA ALA A 245 3.77 -44.52 -5.49
C ALA A 245 4.33 -44.40 -4.07
N TYR A 246 3.50 -43.99 -3.12
CA TYR A 246 3.83 -43.99 -1.70
C TYR A 246 2.77 -44.79 -0.95
N GLU A 247 3.17 -45.95 -0.44
CA GLU A 247 2.40 -46.76 0.50
C GLU A 247 2.44 -46.13 1.91
N ILE A 248 1.38 -46.35 2.69
CA ILE A 248 1.05 -45.61 3.91
C ILE A 248 1.23 -46.51 5.14
N GLU A 249 1.96 -46.02 6.15
CA GLU A 249 1.82 -46.50 7.53
C GLU A 249 1.58 -45.34 8.51
N GLU A 250 0.73 -45.59 9.51
CA GLU A 250 0.27 -44.64 10.52
C GLU A 250 1.31 -44.42 11.62
N SER A 251 1.49 -43.15 12.04
CA SER A 251 2.23 -42.84 13.27
C SER A 251 1.58 -41.71 14.08
N LYS A 252 1.80 -41.79 15.39
CA LYS A 252 0.94 -41.33 16.48
C LYS A 252 0.96 -39.81 16.74
N GLU A 253 -0.18 -39.37 17.25
CA GLU A 253 -0.55 -38.01 17.65
C GLU A 253 0.43 -37.34 18.62
N ALA A 254 0.72 -36.05 18.36
CA ALA A 254 1.27 -35.12 19.32
C ALA A 254 0.25 -34.01 19.57
N GLN A 255 -0.21 -33.89 20.81
CA GLN A 255 -1.12 -32.84 21.26
C GLN A 255 -0.45 -31.47 21.21
N ALA A 256 -1.21 -30.46 20.78
CA ALA A 256 -0.76 -29.08 20.78
C ALA A 256 -1.35 -28.28 21.95
N PRO A 257 -0.61 -27.31 22.52
CA PRO A 257 -1.01 -26.63 23.74
C PRO A 257 -2.05 -25.53 23.50
N GLU A 258 -3.14 -25.57 24.28
CA GLU A 258 -4.14 -24.52 24.44
C GLU A 258 -3.76 -23.61 25.61
N ALA A 259 -2.95 -22.57 25.40
CA ALA A 259 -2.76 -21.46 26.36
C ALA A 259 -1.92 -20.33 25.73
N GLN A 260 -2.53 -19.36 25.02
CA GLN A 260 -1.81 -18.14 24.56
C GLN A 260 -2.70 -16.97 24.08
N VAL A 261 -4.02 -17.07 24.14
CA VAL A 261 -4.92 -16.07 23.53
C VAL A 261 -5.03 -14.78 24.38
N ASP A 262 -4.99 -14.90 25.71
CA ASP A 262 -5.18 -13.77 26.63
C ASP A 262 -3.94 -12.85 26.76
N SER A 263 -2.71 -13.38 26.64
CA SER A 263 -1.48 -12.56 26.73
C SER A 263 -1.26 -11.73 25.47
N LYS A 264 -1.52 -12.31 24.30
CA LYS A 264 -1.33 -11.66 23.00
C LYS A 264 -2.28 -10.47 22.81
N LEU A 265 -3.51 -10.59 23.28
CA LEU A 265 -4.49 -9.52 23.19
C LEU A 265 -4.17 -8.35 24.14
N ASN A 266 -3.66 -8.66 25.34
CA ASN A 266 -3.15 -7.65 26.27
C ASN A 266 -1.95 -6.89 25.68
N SER A 267 -0.99 -7.58 25.06
CA SER A 267 0.14 -6.94 24.36
C SER A 267 -0.32 -6.01 23.24
N GLU A 268 -1.39 -6.37 22.51
CA GLU A 268 -1.95 -5.53 21.45
C GLU A 268 -2.58 -4.23 21.96
N LEU A 269 -3.44 -4.31 22.99
CA LEU A 269 -4.06 -3.13 23.58
C LEU A 269 -3.01 -2.17 24.16
N LEU A 270 -2.03 -2.73 24.88
CA LEU A 270 -0.91 -1.96 25.41
C LEU A 270 -0.11 -1.32 24.26
N PHE A 271 0.14 -2.04 23.16
CA PHE A 271 0.89 -1.48 22.04
C PHE A 271 0.15 -0.35 21.34
N MET A 272 -1.18 -0.44 21.21
CA MET A 272 -2.00 0.67 20.73
C MET A 272 -1.89 1.89 21.64
N ARG A 273 -1.95 1.70 22.97
CA ARG A 273 -1.72 2.79 23.94
C ARG A 273 -0.33 3.42 23.81
N ALA A 274 0.71 2.60 23.62
CA ALA A 274 2.06 3.08 23.35
C ALA A 274 2.14 3.88 22.05
N LYS A 275 1.50 3.42 20.96
CA LYS A 275 1.41 4.17 19.69
C LYS A 275 0.69 5.51 19.87
N THR A 276 -0.40 5.54 20.62
CA THR A 276 -1.12 6.78 20.95
C THR A 276 -0.24 7.74 21.77
N ALA A 277 0.51 7.22 22.75
CA ALA A 277 1.47 8.02 23.51
C ALA A 277 2.60 8.58 22.60
N LEU A 278 3.14 7.77 21.68
CA LEU A 278 4.11 8.22 20.67
C LEU A 278 3.54 9.33 19.77
N GLN A 279 2.29 9.20 19.31
CA GLN A 279 1.62 10.22 18.49
C GLN A 279 1.45 11.54 19.26
N HIS A 280 1.17 11.47 20.57
CA HIS A 280 1.07 12.63 21.44
C HIS A 280 2.42 13.13 21.97
N LYS A 281 3.54 12.57 21.49
CA LYS A 281 4.91 12.91 21.93
C LYS A 281 5.16 12.67 23.41
N ASP A 282 4.32 11.85 24.06
CA ASP A 282 4.54 11.39 25.43
C ASP A 282 5.45 10.16 25.41
N TYR A 283 6.73 10.40 25.12
CA TYR A 283 7.73 9.36 24.95
C TYR A 283 7.98 8.58 26.25
N ARG A 284 7.88 9.21 27.41
CA ARG A 284 8.08 8.55 28.71
C ARG A 284 7.02 7.49 28.97
N SER A 285 5.74 7.83 28.84
CA SER A 285 4.65 6.86 28.96
C SER A 285 4.76 5.76 27.92
N ALA A 286 5.13 6.11 26.67
CA ALA A 286 5.36 5.12 25.62
C ALA A 286 6.48 4.13 25.97
N ILE A 287 7.61 4.60 26.50
CA ILE A 287 8.74 3.76 26.91
C ILE A 287 8.34 2.79 28.03
N GLU A 288 7.61 3.26 29.04
CA GLU A 288 7.14 2.40 30.15
C GLU A 288 6.26 1.25 29.63
N ILE A 289 5.26 1.60 28.81
CA ILE A 289 4.34 0.61 28.22
C ILE A 289 5.10 -0.34 27.29
N LEU A 290 6.02 0.15 26.45
CA LEU A 290 6.78 -0.68 25.51
C LEU A 290 7.76 -1.62 26.22
N LYS A 291 8.36 -1.21 27.34
CA LYS A 291 9.15 -2.11 28.21
C LYS A 291 8.31 -3.22 28.82
N GLU A 292 7.08 -2.91 29.25
CA GLU A 292 6.15 -3.93 29.74
C GLU A 292 5.80 -4.93 28.64
N ILE A 293 5.46 -4.46 27.43
CA ILE A 293 5.05 -5.33 26.33
C ILE A 293 6.21 -6.19 25.81
N THR A 294 7.42 -5.63 25.70
CA THR A 294 8.60 -6.39 25.25
C THR A 294 8.97 -7.50 26.23
N ASN A 295 8.71 -7.33 27.53
CA ASN A 295 8.84 -8.40 28.52
C ASN A 295 7.76 -9.49 28.36
N LEU A 296 6.52 -9.10 28.05
CA LEU A 296 5.40 -10.02 27.84
C LEU A 296 5.53 -10.83 26.53
N SER A 297 6.03 -10.19 25.48
CA SER A 297 6.09 -10.72 24.11
C SER A 297 7.43 -10.37 23.44
N PRO A 298 8.55 -10.98 23.86
CA PRO A 298 9.89 -10.60 23.40
C PRO A 298 10.17 -10.92 21.93
N GLY A 299 9.41 -11.84 21.31
CA GLY A 299 9.60 -12.24 19.91
C GLY A 299 9.01 -11.29 18.87
N GLU A 300 8.38 -10.19 19.27
CA GLU A 300 7.69 -9.26 18.37
C GLU A 300 8.54 -8.03 18.08
N GLY A 301 9.20 -8.01 16.92
CA GLY A 301 10.11 -6.93 16.52
C GLY A 301 9.46 -5.55 16.52
N GLU A 302 8.16 -5.42 16.16
CA GLU A 302 7.46 -4.12 16.11
C GLU A 302 7.54 -3.36 17.45
N TYR A 303 7.59 -4.08 18.57
CA TYR A 303 7.68 -3.49 19.90
C TYR A 303 9.08 -2.94 20.19
N TRP A 304 10.11 -3.68 19.79
CA TRP A 304 11.51 -3.27 19.94
C TRP A 304 11.85 -2.06 19.05
N ALA A 305 11.37 -2.05 17.80
CA ALA A 305 11.53 -0.90 16.91
C ALA A 305 10.87 0.36 17.49
N ALA A 306 9.63 0.25 17.96
CA ALA A 306 8.92 1.35 18.60
C ALA A 306 9.61 1.81 19.89
N LEU A 307 10.16 0.89 20.70
CA LEU A 307 10.88 1.20 21.94
C LEU A 307 12.17 1.98 21.66
N GLY A 308 12.99 1.52 20.69
CA GLY A 308 14.19 2.23 20.28
C GLY A 308 13.86 3.63 19.75
N TRP A 309 12.81 3.76 18.94
CA TRP A 309 12.34 5.07 18.47
C TRP A 309 11.87 5.97 19.62
N ALA A 310 11.12 5.43 20.58
CA ALA A 310 10.66 6.17 21.76
C ALA A 310 11.84 6.68 22.60
N ILE A 311 12.84 5.82 22.86
CA ILE A 311 14.05 6.17 23.63
C ILE A 311 14.82 7.31 22.97
N TYR A 312 15.04 7.25 21.67
CA TYR A 312 15.76 8.30 20.95
C TYR A 312 15.02 9.64 21.00
N ASN A 313 13.68 9.65 20.92
CA ASN A 313 12.91 10.89 20.96
C ASN A 313 12.74 11.45 22.38
N ASP A 314 12.84 10.62 23.43
CA ASP A 314 12.90 11.08 24.83
C ASP A 314 14.27 11.68 25.15
N ASP A 315 15.35 11.03 24.70
CA ASP A 315 16.73 11.48 24.90
C ASP A 315 17.62 11.13 23.70
N PRO A 316 17.91 12.11 22.81
CA PRO A 316 18.80 11.92 21.67
C PRO A 316 20.23 11.48 22.04
N GLY A 317 20.67 11.70 23.29
CA GLY A 317 21.95 11.22 23.80
C GLY A 317 22.03 9.69 23.91
N ARG A 318 20.89 8.99 23.92
CA ARG A 318 20.80 7.52 23.98
C ARG A 318 20.67 6.86 22.59
N VAL A 319 21.26 7.49 21.56
CA VAL A 319 21.20 7.02 20.17
C VAL A 319 21.75 5.60 20.00
N ASP A 320 22.82 5.23 20.70
CA ASP A 320 23.43 3.90 20.58
C ASP A 320 22.51 2.80 21.14
N GLU A 321 21.82 3.08 22.24
CA GLU A 321 20.83 2.17 22.82
C GLU A 321 19.63 2.00 21.88
N ALA A 322 19.12 3.11 21.33
CA ALA A 322 18.04 3.10 20.36
C ALA A 322 18.39 2.31 19.10
N GLU A 323 19.59 2.52 18.55
CA GLU A 323 20.08 1.81 17.35
C GLU A 323 20.18 0.31 17.61
N ARG A 324 20.68 -0.10 18.78
CA ARG A 324 20.75 -1.52 19.17
C ARG A 324 19.36 -2.17 19.20
N LEU A 325 18.40 -1.54 19.86
CA LEU A 325 17.02 -2.08 19.98
C LEU A 325 16.34 -2.20 18.60
N ILE A 326 16.59 -1.26 17.69
CA ILE A 326 16.06 -1.33 16.33
C ILE A 326 16.76 -2.43 15.51
N LYS A 327 18.07 -2.65 15.69
CA LYS A 327 18.76 -3.79 15.06
C LYS A 327 18.23 -5.12 15.57
N ASP A 328 18.04 -5.25 16.89
CA ASP A 328 17.43 -6.43 17.50
C ASP A 328 16.01 -6.67 16.92
N SER A 329 15.25 -5.61 16.66
CA SER A 329 13.96 -5.72 15.95
C SER A 329 14.10 -6.28 14.52
N ILE A 330 15.13 -5.90 13.78
CA ILE A 330 15.35 -6.36 12.40
C ILE A 330 15.76 -7.82 12.40
N ASP A 331 16.57 -8.23 13.38
CA ASP A 331 16.95 -9.64 13.56
C ASP A 331 15.73 -10.52 13.88
N LEU A 332 14.77 -9.99 14.66
CA LEU A 332 13.50 -10.67 14.92
C LEU A 332 12.57 -10.72 13.69
N ASN A 333 12.49 -9.63 12.91
CA ASN A 333 11.69 -9.55 11.71
C ASN A 333 12.26 -8.56 10.69
N ASN A 334 13.03 -9.08 9.74
CA ASN A 334 13.66 -8.29 8.68
C ASN A 334 12.67 -7.71 7.65
N ASP A 335 11.43 -8.21 7.62
CA ASP A 335 10.39 -7.70 6.72
C ASP A 335 9.62 -6.50 7.32
N LEU A 336 9.99 -6.07 8.53
CA LEU A 336 9.39 -4.92 9.18
C LEU A 336 9.95 -3.60 8.61
N ASP A 337 9.16 -2.92 7.78
CA ASP A 337 9.53 -1.66 7.15
C ASP A 337 9.73 -0.51 8.14
N SER A 338 8.96 -0.46 9.23
CA SER A 338 9.11 0.56 10.27
C SER A 338 10.46 0.52 10.99
N ALA A 339 11.01 -0.68 11.21
CA ALA A 339 12.34 -0.83 11.80
C ALA A 339 13.42 -0.25 10.88
N TRP A 340 13.37 -0.57 9.59
CA TRP A 340 14.27 0.02 8.59
C TRP A 340 14.10 1.54 8.45
N LEU A 341 12.87 2.06 8.55
CA LEU A 341 12.59 3.49 8.57
C LEU A 341 13.26 4.18 9.77
N TYR A 342 13.04 3.68 10.99
CA TYR A 342 13.64 4.27 12.20
C TYR A 342 15.15 4.18 12.18
N LEU A 343 15.68 3.04 11.72
CA LEU A 343 17.10 2.84 11.56
C LEU A 343 17.71 3.85 10.58
N GLY A 344 17.03 4.07 9.44
CA GLY A 344 17.40 5.09 8.47
C GLY A 344 17.43 6.49 9.08
N ARG A 345 16.41 6.87 9.88
CA ARG A 345 16.36 8.15 10.59
C ARG A 345 17.50 8.32 11.58
N LEU A 346 17.83 7.30 12.37
CA LEU A 346 18.96 7.36 13.30
C LEU A 346 20.29 7.56 12.59
N SER A 347 20.55 6.81 11.52
CA SER A 347 21.77 6.99 10.74
C SER A 347 21.85 8.32 10.03
N ALA A 348 20.71 8.85 9.59
CA ALA A 348 20.59 10.18 9.04
C ALA A 348 21.09 11.25 10.04
N VAL A 349 20.65 11.17 11.30
CA VAL A 349 21.08 12.08 12.37
C VAL A 349 22.56 11.91 12.72
N GLN A 350 23.07 10.68 12.67
CA GLN A 350 24.49 10.39 12.87
C GLN A 350 25.38 10.82 11.68
N GLY A 351 24.83 11.45 10.64
CA GLY A 351 25.58 11.88 9.45
C GLY A 351 25.92 10.76 8.46
N LYS A 352 25.39 9.54 8.64
CA LYS A 352 25.63 8.37 7.79
C LYS A 352 24.63 8.34 6.61
N ALA A 353 24.72 9.34 5.72
CA ALA A 353 23.73 9.56 4.65
C ALA A 353 23.54 8.36 3.70
N ASP A 354 24.62 7.68 3.30
CA ASP A 354 24.55 6.52 2.40
C ASP A 354 23.78 5.36 3.04
N TRP A 355 24.04 5.14 4.33
CA TRP A 355 23.37 4.08 5.06
C TRP A 355 21.93 4.42 5.36
N ALA A 356 21.62 5.68 5.69
CA ALA A 356 20.26 6.18 5.80
C ALA A 356 19.47 5.94 4.51
N ARG A 357 20.05 6.28 3.35
CA ARG A 357 19.44 6.03 2.03
C ARG A 357 19.17 4.55 1.80
N LYS A 358 20.15 3.69 2.10
CA LYS A 358 20.01 2.23 1.98
C LYS A 358 18.89 1.68 2.87
N ALA A 359 18.82 2.14 4.12
CA ALA A 359 17.79 1.74 5.07
C ALA A 359 16.38 2.17 4.60
N PHE A 360 16.21 3.43 4.16
CA PHE A 360 14.93 3.90 3.63
C PHE A 360 14.52 3.17 2.34
N SER A 361 15.47 2.91 1.43
CA SER A 361 15.19 2.12 0.21
C SER A 361 14.79 0.68 0.56
N THR A 362 15.40 0.11 1.60
CA THR A 362 15.02 -1.21 2.11
C THR A 362 13.61 -1.17 2.68
N ALA A 363 13.26 -0.16 3.49
CA ALA A 363 11.90 0.03 4.00
C ALA A 363 10.85 0.09 2.86
N LEU A 364 11.12 0.84 1.78
CA LEU A 364 10.24 0.87 0.60
C LEU A 364 10.16 -0.46 -0.15
N SER A 365 11.26 -1.21 -0.22
CA SER A 365 11.26 -2.53 -0.84
C SER A 365 10.40 -3.54 -0.07
N LYS A 366 10.35 -3.41 1.27
CA LYS A 366 9.50 -4.22 2.15
C LYS A 366 8.04 -3.76 2.10
N ASN A 367 7.82 -2.45 2.10
CA ASN A 367 6.50 -1.84 2.04
C ASN A 367 6.48 -0.67 1.05
N PRO A 368 5.98 -0.89 -0.18
CA PRO A 368 5.85 0.17 -1.18
C PRO A 368 4.87 1.31 -0.82
N TRP A 369 4.08 1.15 0.27
CA TRP A 369 3.16 2.18 0.78
C TRP A 369 3.77 3.02 1.90
N ASN A 370 5.05 2.81 2.25
CA ASN A 370 5.70 3.59 3.29
C ASN A 370 6.09 4.97 2.75
N THR A 371 5.11 5.88 2.70
CA THR A 371 5.30 7.25 2.18
C THR A 371 6.23 8.09 3.05
N GLU A 372 6.41 7.74 4.33
CA GLU A 372 7.42 8.37 5.20
C GLU A 372 8.84 8.05 4.72
N ALA A 373 9.15 6.78 4.44
CA ALA A 373 10.45 6.38 3.90
C ALA A 373 10.72 7.05 2.55
N LEU A 374 9.68 7.17 1.69
CA LEU A 374 9.78 7.92 0.44
C LEU A 374 10.08 9.40 0.68
N SER A 375 9.36 10.04 1.61
CA SER A 375 9.60 11.44 2.01
C SER A 375 11.04 11.65 2.47
N GLU A 376 11.57 10.76 3.31
CA GLU A 376 12.96 10.86 3.78
C GLU A 376 14.00 10.68 2.66
N ILE A 377 13.80 9.74 1.72
CA ILE A 377 14.66 9.62 0.54
C ILE A 377 14.66 10.90 -0.29
N LYS A 378 13.48 11.49 -0.49
CA LYS A 378 13.32 12.72 -1.27
C LYS A 378 13.98 13.91 -0.59
N LYS A 379 13.96 13.99 0.74
CA LYS A 379 14.75 14.98 1.50
C LYS A 379 16.25 14.81 1.25
N LEU A 380 16.76 13.57 1.30
CA LEU A 380 18.17 13.28 1.02
C LEU A 380 18.58 13.64 -0.42
N GLU A 381 17.72 13.38 -1.41
CA GLU A 381 17.94 13.76 -2.82
C GLU A 381 18.02 15.28 -3.03
N LEU A 382 17.31 16.04 -2.19
CA LEU A 382 17.36 17.50 -2.17
C LEU A 382 18.56 18.05 -1.38
N GLY A 383 19.38 17.20 -0.77
CA GLY A 383 20.44 17.61 0.14
C GLY A 383 19.92 18.25 1.42
N ILE A 384 18.64 18.05 1.75
CA ILE A 384 18.07 18.51 3.01
C ILE A 384 18.59 17.56 4.08
N SER A 385 19.47 18.07 4.96
CA SER A 385 19.92 17.30 6.10
C SER A 385 18.70 16.93 6.96
N PRO A 386 18.51 15.64 7.26
CA PRO A 386 17.42 15.20 8.13
C PRO A 386 17.57 15.91 9.47
N PRO A 387 16.48 16.53 9.99
CA PRO A 387 16.58 17.32 11.20
C PRO A 387 17.16 16.50 12.36
N ALA A 388 18.04 17.12 13.14
CA ALA A 388 18.47 16.59 14.43
C ALA A 388 17.30 16.67 15.41
N GLY A 389 16.43 15.67 15.37
CA GLY A 389 15.25 15.55 16.25
C GLY A 389 13.91 15.69 15.52
N PRO A 390 12.78 15.53 16.25
CA PRO A 390 11.43 15.63 15.71
C PRO A 390 11.07 17.09 15.37
N LEU A 391 11.72 17.65 14.36
CA LEU A 391 11.33 18.92 13.77
C LEU A 391 10.14 18.65 12.84
N GLU A 392 8.94 18.92 13.34
CA GLU A 392 7.81 19.20 12.46
C GLU A 392 8.19 20.38 11.57
N THR A 393 8.01 20.18 10.27
CA THR A 393 8.08 21.25 9.29
C THR A 393 7.01 22.28 9.64
N SER A 394 7.36 23.37 10.34
CA SER A 394 6.44 24.49 10.57
C SER A 394 5.97 24.99 9.20
N LEU A 395 4.69 24.77 8.92
CA LEU A 395 4.02 25.18 7.69
C LEU A 395 3.38 26.54 7.93
N THR A 396 3.48 27.41 6.93
CA THR A 396 2.74 28.67 6.93
C THR A 396 1.24 28.43 6.80
N GLY A 397 0.39 29.41 7.17
CA GLY A 397 -1.07 29.26 7.06
C GLY A 397 -1.53 28.88 5.65
N GLY A 398 -0.93 29.50 4.63
CA GLY A 398 -1.17 29.16 3.22
C GLY A 398 -0.72 27.74 2.83
N GLN A 399 0.43 27.28 3.34
CA GLN A 399 0.94 25.92 3.09
C GLN A 399 0.08 24.86 3.79
N ALA A 400 -0.32 25.09 5.04
CA ALA A 400 -1.18 24.21 5.80
C ALA A 400 -2.57 24.07 5.13
N ALA A 401 -3.15 25.17 4.67
CA ALA A 401 -4.41 25.15 3.92
C ALA A 401 -4.28 24.37 2.60
N ALA A 402 -3.19 24.56 1.86
CA ALA A 402 -2.91 23.81 0.64
C ALA A 402 -2.78 22.30 0.92
N LEU A 403 -2.03 21.93 1.96
CA LEU A 403 -1.85 20.55 2.41
C LEU A 403 -3.19 19.88 2.73
N GLU A 404 -4.08 20.55 3.47
CA GLU A 404 -5.42 20.02 3.80
C GLU A 404 -6.27 19.77 2.55
N LEU A 405 -6.28 20.73 1.62
CA LEU A 405 -7.02 20.61 0.38
C LEU A 405 -6.49 19.45 -0.48
N LEU A 406 -5.17 19.29 -0.57
CA LEU A 406 -4.55 18.18 -1.30
C LEU A 406 -4.84 16.83 -0.65
N ALA A 407 -4.63 16.69 0.66
CA ALA A 407 -4.90 15.44 1.38
C ALA A 407 -6.37 15.03 1.20
N LYS A 408 -7.30 15.98 1.27
CA LYS A 408 -8.72 15.76 0.99
C LYS A 408 -8.97 15.37 -0.46
N ALA A 409 -8.32 16.02 -1.42
CA ALA A 409 -8.44 15.70 -2.85
C ALA A 409 -7.91 14.29 -3.15
N VAL A 410 -6.83 13.86 -2.48
CA VAL A 410 -6.26 12.51 -2.59
C VAL A 410 -7.23 11.46 -2.06
N ARG A 411 -7.68 11.63 -0.82
CA ARG A 411 -8.65 10.72 -0.18
C ARG A 411 -9.96 10.60 -0.95
N LYS A 412 -10.48 11.70 -1.49
CA LYS A 412 -11.70 11.74 -2.31
C LYS A 412 -11.49 11.35 -3.78
N ARG A 413 -10.25 11.16 -4.23
CA ARG A 413 -9.90 10.88 -5.64
C ARG A 413 -10.51 11.90 -6.59
N SER A 414 -10.42 13.18 -6.23
CA SER A 414 -11.15 14.26 -6.91
C SER A 414 -10.66 14.57 -8.32
N GLY A 415 -9.55 13.98 -8.76
CA GLY A 415 -8.92 14.21 -10.07
C GLY A 415 -7.58 14.95 -9.93
N PRO A 416 -6.96 15.35 -11.06
CA PRO A 416 -5.70 16.07 -11.07
C PRO A 416 -5.77 17.42 -10.34
N ALA A 417 -4.68 17.82 -9.70
CA ALA A 417 -4.57 19.10 -9.00
C ALA A 417 -3.35 19.89 -9.48
N LEU A 418 -3.46 21.22 -9.47
CA LEU A 418 -2.36 22.14 -9.77
C LEU A 418 -2.10 23.06 -8.58
N ILE A 419 -0.85 23.13 -8.15
CA ILE A 419 -0.34 24.09 -7.18
C ILE A 419 0.62 25.04 -7.88
N GLU A 420 0.34 26.34 -7.78
CA GLU A 420 1.23 27.41 -8.23
C GLU A 420 1.73 28.24 -7.05
N GLY A 421 2.95 28.75 -7.14
CA GLY A 421 3.50 29.67 -6.16
C GLY A 421 4.91 30.09 -6.56
N GLU A 422 5.36 31.23 -6.08
CA GLU A 422 6.69 31.76 -6.39
C GLU A 422 7.82 30.83 -5.91
N GLU A 423 9.02 31.01 -6.45
CA GLU A 423 10.20 30.30 -5.95
C GLU A 423 10.42 30.60 -4.46
N GLY A 424 10.71 29.57 -3.66
CA GLY A 424 10.83 29.72 -2.20
C GLY A 424 9.51 29.74 -1.41
N SER A 425 8.34 29.65 -2.05
CA SER A 425 7.03 29.65 -1.36
C SER A 425 6.72 28.38 -0.55
N GLY A 426 7.58 27.35 -0.60
CA GLY A 426 7.45 26.09 0.13
C GLY A 426 6.58 25.03 -0.54
N LYS A 427 6.41 25.07 -1.87
CA LYS A 427 5.71 24.02 -2.65
C LYS A 427 6.29 22.62 -2.40
N THR A 428 7.61 22.47 -2.46
CA THR A 428 8.30 21.21 -2.17
C THR A 428 8.08 20.76 -0.72
N THR A 429 8.00 21.70 0.23
CA THR A 429 7.65 21.41 1.63
C THR A 429 6.24 20.85 1.75
N VAL A 430 5.25 21.45 1.06
CA VAL A 430 3.87 20.93 1.01
C VAL A 430 3.82 19.55 0.38
N LEU A 431 4.61 19.28 -0.67
CA LEU A 431 4.72 17.97 -1.30
C LEU A 431 5.22 16.90 -0.31
N LEU A 432 6.33 17.16 0.38
CA LEU A 432 6.92 16.22 1.33
C LEU A 432 6.01 16.01 2.54
N GLU A 433 5.36 17.07 3.02
CA GLU A 433 4.43 16.96 4.15
C GLU A 433 3.14 16.24 3.75
N LEU A 434 2.71 16.33 2.50
CA LEU A 434 1.62 15.52 1.97
C LEU A 434 1.94 14.03 2.05
N LEU A 435 3.18 13.61 1.74
CA LEU A 435 3.59 12.21 1.89
C LEU A 435 3.52 11.75 3.35
N ASN A 436 4.01 12.57 4.28
CA ASN A 436 3.94 12.27 5.72
C ASN A 436 2.49 12.16 6.21
N LYS A 437 1.62 13.06 5.76
CA LYS A 437 0.19 13.08 6.12
C LYS A 437 -0.59 11.90 5.54
N LEU A 438 -0.10 11.33 4.45
CA LEU A 438 -0.66 10.14 3.80
C LEU A 438 -0.01 8.83 4.31
N SER A 439 0.87 8.87 5.32
CA SER A 439 1.54 7.68 5.89
C SER A 439 0.60 6.59 6.39
N GLN A 440 -0.56 6.99 6.91
CA GLN A 440 -1.59 6.07 7.38
C GLN A 440 -2.50 5.59 6.25
N ASP A 441 -2.46 6.24 5.09
CA ASP A 441 -3.23 5.91 3.92
C ASP A 441 -2.45 4.90 3.04
N LYS A 442 -3.14 3.94 2.42
CA LYS A 442 -2.50 2.98 1.51
C LYS A 442 -2.18 3.63 0.16
N VAL A 443 -1.13 4.44 0.10
CA VAL A 443 -0.79 5.28 -1.05
C VAL A 443 0.49 4.79 -1.72
N LEU A 444 0.40 4.50 -3.01
CA LEU A 444 1.55 4.27 -3.87
C LEU A 444 1.86 5.58 -4.59
N ALA A 445 3.00 6.17 -4.28
CA ALA A 445 3.39 7.50 -4.76
C ALA A 445 4.58 7.41 -5.72
N ALA A 446 4.52 8.17 -6.82
CA ALA A 446 5.69 8.52 -7.62
C ALA A 446 6.03 9.98 -7.41
N VAL A 447 7.28 10.30 -7.05
CA VAL A 447 7.69 11.66 -6.72
C VAL A 447 8.84 12.12 -7.60
N LEU A 448 8.53 13.06 -8.50
CA LEU A 448 9.47 13.63 -9.47
C LEU A 448 9.85 15.03 -8.99
N LEU A 449 11.03 15.19 -8.39
CA LEU A 449 11.51 16.49 -7.91
C LEU A 449 12.11 17.36 -9.02
N LYS A 450 12.64 16.72 -10.06
CA LYS A 450 13.27 17.35 -11.22
C LYS A 450 12.81 16.61 -12.48
N PRO A 451 11.71 17.05 -13.11
CA PRO A 451 11.11 16.29 -14.20
C PRO A 451 12.02 16.22 -15.42
N HIS A 452 12.09 15.03 -16.03
CA HIS A 452 12.77 14.85 -17.32
C HIS A 452 12.06 15.59 -18.47
N GLN A 453 12.86 15.97 -19.47
CA GLN A 453 12.38 16.67 -20.67
C GLN A 453 11.90 15.72 -21.78
N LYS A 454 12.33 14.45 -21.74
CA LYS A 454 11.98 13.41 -22.70
C LYS A 454 10.92 12.48 -22.12
N GLU A 455 9.92 12.11 -22.92
CA GLU A 455 8.79 11.30 -22.46
C GLU A 455 9.21 9.93 -21.96
N ILE A 456 10.22 9.33 -22.59
CA ILE A 456 10.73 8.01 -22.22
C ILE A 456 11.42 8.02 -20.86
N ASP A 457 12.19 9.07 -20.55
CA ASP A 457 12.90 9.18 -19.29
C ASP A 457 11.92 9.49 -18.17
N LEU A 458 10.94 10.36 -18.44
CA LEU A 458 9.87 10.69 -17.49
C LEU A 458 9.06 9.45 -17.09
N ILE A 459 8.62 8.63 -18.05
CA ILE A 459 7.83 7.42 -17.73
C ILE A 459 8.66 6.33 -17.06
N LYS A 460 9.95 6.22 -17.39
CA LYS A 460 10.88 5.30 -16.71
C LYS A 460 11.06 5.69 -15.25
N GLU A 461 11.24 6.97 -14.97
CA GLU A 461 11.36 7.49 -13.61
C GLU A 461 10.05 7.25 -12.82
N ILE A 462 8.89 7.53 -13.41
CA ILE A 462 7.59 7.22 -12.78
C ILE A 462 7.48 5.72 -12.45
N ASN A 463 7.86 4.83 -13.37
CA ASN A 463 7.83 3.39 -13.12
C ASN A 463 8.79 2.96 -12.02
N LEU A 464 9.99 3.51 -11.99
CA LEU A 464 10.98 3.24 -10.95
C LEU A 464 10.43 3.64 -9.57
N GLU A 465 9.86 4.84 -9.46
CA GLU A 465 9.31 5.38 -8.21
C GLU A 465 8.15 4.54 -7.65
N VAL A 466 7.25 4.03 -8.50
CA VAL A 466 6.17 3.14 -8.04
C VAL A 466 6.62 1.70 -7.77
N GLY A 467 7.93 1.42 -7.88
CA GLY A 467 8.52 0.10 -7.68
C GLY A 467 8.25 -0.88 -8.82
N SER A 468 8.01 -0.39 -10.04
CA SER A 468 7.82 -1.20 -11.25
C SER A 468 9.18 -1.42 -11.93
N GLN A 469 9.72 -2.64 -11.81
CA GLN A 469 10.95 -3.03 -12.51
C GLN A 469 10.62 -3.38 -13.96
N SER A 470 10.85 -2.44 -14.88
CA SER A 470 10.60 -2.61 -16.31
C SER A 470 11.87 -2.34 -17.12
N GLU A 471 12.37 -3.36 -17.82
CA GLU A 471 13.47 -3.25 -18.78
C GLU A 471 13.03 -2.64 -20.13
N ALA A 472 11.76 -2.28 -20.27
CA ALA A 472 11.21 -1.77 -21.52
C ALA A 472 11.93 -0.50 -21.99
N THR A 473 12.17 -0.41 -23.29
CA THR A 473 12.87 0.73 -23.90
C THR A 473 11.91 1.71 -24.57
N THR A 474 10.65 1.32 -24.77
CA THR A 474 9.64 2.15 -25.46
C THR A 474 8.64 2.77 -24.49
N VAL A 475 8.11 3.95 -24.85
CA VAL A 475 7.10 4.66 -24.04
C VAL A 475 5.83 3.82 -23.87
N LYS A 476 5.41 3.09 -24.91
CA LYS A 476 4.21 2.26 -24.90
C LYS A 476 4.31 1.11 -23.89
N GLU A 477 5.43 0.41 -23.86
CA GLU A 477 5.66 -0.70 -22.92
C GLU A 477 5.85 -0.21 -21.48
N GLN A 478 6.49 0.94 -21.29
CA GLN A 478 6.59 1.60 -20.00
C GLN A 478 5.20 2.03 -19.49
N LEU A 479 4.34 2.58 -20.34
CA LEU A 479 2.95 2.89 -20.01
C LEU A 479 2.15 1.63 -19.62
N LEU A 480 2.37 0.52 -20.32
CA LEU A 480 1.72 -0.76 -19.98
C LEU A 480 2.17 -1.24 -18.59
N SER A 481 3.47 -1.14 -18.30
CA SER A 481 4.05 -1.52 -17.00
C SER A 481 3.47 -0.67 -15.86
N LEU A 482 3.36 0.64 -16.07
CA LEU A 482 2.73 1.54 -15.11
C LEU A 482 1.26 1.17 -14.89
N GLY A 483 0.52 0.94 -15.98
CA GLY A 483 -0.88 0.54 -15.93
C GLY A 483 -1.10 -0.74 -15.12
N MET A 484 -0.24 -1.74 -15.28
CA MET A 484 -0.28 -2.99 -14.50
C MET A 484 -0.05 -2.72 -13.01
N ARG A 485 1.00 -1.96 -12.67
CA ARG A 485 1.36 -1.65 -11.28
C ARG A 485 0.27 -0.85 -10.55
N VAL A 486 -0.26 0.18 -11.20
CA VAL A 486 -1.35 1.04 -10.69
C VAL A 486 -2.63 0.24 -10.50
N SER A 487 -2.94 -0.67 -11.44
CA SER A 487 -4.10 -1.56 -11.35
C SER A 487 -3.98 -2.58 -10.22
N GLN A 488 -2.80 -3.18 -10.04
CA GLN A 488 -2.51 -4.11 -8.95
C GLN A 488 -2.73 -3.42 -7.59
N ASN A 489 -2.17 -2.22 -7.40
CA ASN A 489 -2.36 -1.47 -6.17
C ASN A 489 -3.84 -1.14 -5.90
N LYS A 490 -4.60 -0.79 -6.95
CA LYS A 490 -6.04 -0.55 -6.83
C LYS A 490 -6.82 -1.79 -6.39
N ILE A 491 -6.49 -2.96 -6.94
CA ILE A 491 -7.10 -4.25 -6.54
C ILE A 491 -6.81 -4.53 -5.06
N GLN A 492 -5.64 -4.08 -4.57
CA GLN A 492 -5.26 -4.16 -3.16
C GLN A 492 -5.88 -3.06 -2.28
N GLY A 493 -6.83 -2.27 -2.79
CA GLY A 493 -7.51 -1.20 -2.06
C GLY A 493 -6.72 0.11 -1.97
N GLY A 494 -5.52 0.19 -2.55
CA GLY A 494 -4.65 1.34 -2.48
C GLY A 494 -5.03 2.49 -3.42
N GLN A 495 -4.40 3.63 -3.21
CA GLN A 495 -4.47 4.83 -4.06
C GLN A 495 -3.14 5.01 -4.80
N ASN A 496 -3.19 5.57 -6.02
CA ASN A 496 -1.99 5.83 -6.82
C ASN A 496 -1.88 7.32 -7.07
N ILE A 497 -0.76 7.92 -6.66
CA ILE A 497 -0.50 9.34 -6.86
C ILE A 497 0.81 9.55 -7.62
N ILE A 498 0.84 10.55 -8.48
CA ILE A 498 2.07 11.10 -9.08
C ILE A 498 2.19 12.55 -8.63
N LEU A 499 3.30 12.88 -7.98
CA LEU A 499 3.66 14.22 -7.54
C LEU A 499 4.79 14.71 -8.43
N ILE A 500 4.58 15.81 -9.14
CA ILE A 500 5.60 16.40 -10.03
C ILE A 500 5.90 17.80 -9.53
N ASP A 501 7.10 17.98 -8.97
CA ASP A 501 7.64 19.29 -8.68
C ASP A 501 8.19 19.95 -9.95
N ARG A 502 8.22 21.29 -9.97
CA ARG A 502 8.65 22.08 -11.14
C ARG A 502 7.98 21.65 -12.45
N ALA A 503 6.68 21.37 -12.41
CA ALA A 503 5.91 20.94 -13.57
C ALA A 503 5.89 21.97 -14.72
N ASP A 504 6.24 23.24 -14.45
CA ASP A 504 6.46 24.26 -15.47
C ASP A 504 7.62 23.94 -16.43
N GLU A 505 8.52 23.04 -16.04
CA GLU A 505 9.69 22.65 -16.84
C GLU A 505 9.39 21.50 -17.79
N LEU A 506 8.23 20.85 -17.68
CA LEU A 506 7.85 19.78 -18.60
C LEU A 506 7.79 20.30 -20.04
N SER A 507 8.44 19.57 -20.94
CA SER A 507 8.30 19.77 -22.38
C SER A 507 6.85 19.54 -22.84
N THR A 508 6.50 20.04 -24.03
CA THR A 508 5.19 19.79 -24.65
C THR A 508 4.87 18.30 -24.75
N GLY A 509 5.85 17.48 -25.12
CA GLY A 509 5.70 16.03 -25.20
C GLY A 509 5.40 15.39 -23.86
N CYS A 510 6.11 15.82 -22.81
CA CYS A 510 5.87 15.35 -21.45
C CYS A 510 4.50 15.81 -20.90
N LEU A 511 4.07 17.05 -21.15
CA LEU A 511 2.72 17.51 -20.78
C LEU A 511 1.61 16.70 -21.45
N LYS A 512 1.80 16.34 -22.74
CA LYS A 512 0.86 15.43 -23.44
C LYS A 512 0.84 14.03 -22.83
N LEU A 513 1.99 13.51 -22.41
CA LEU A 513 2.07 12.25 -21.68
C LEU A 513 1.31 12.34 -20.35
N ILE A 514 1.49 13.41 -19.58
CA ILE A 514 0.73 13.67 -18.34
C ILE A 514 -0.77 13.75 -18.64
N GLN A 515 -1.18 14.51 -19.66
CA GLN A 515 -2.57 14.57 -20.11
C GLN A 515 -3.14 13.18 -20.43
N TYR A 516 -2.39 12.34 -21.12
CA TYR A 516 -2.78 10.95 -21.38
C TYR A 516 -2.94 10.15 -20.09
N LEU A 517 -2.00 10.26 -19.14
CA LEU A 517 -2.05 9.56 -17.86
C LEU A 517 -3.27 9.96 -17.01
N THR A 518 -3.75 11.21 -17.11
CA THR A 518 -4.99 11.61 -16.41
C THR A 518 -6.23 10.83 -16.85
N ARG A 519 -6.21 10.13 -17.99
CA ARG A 519 -7.32 9.25 -18.44
C ARG A 519 -7.44 8.01 -17.56
N LEU A 520 -6.38 7.63 -16.86
CA LEU A 520 -6.40 6.53 -15.91
C LEU A 520 -7.11 6.98 -14.63
N LYS A 521 -8.41 6.67 -14.50
CA LYS A 521 -9.23 7.00 -13.30
C LYS A 521 -8.68 6.46 -11.98
N THR A 522 -7.69 5.57 -12.04
CA THR A 522 -7.02 4.91 -10.92
C THR A 522 -5.81 5.69 -10.42
N LEU A 523 -5.42 6.73 -11.14
CA LEU A 523 -4.22 7.53 -10.94
C LEU A 523 -4.62 8.98 -10.69
N GLN A 524 -4.03 9.58 -9.67
CA GLN A 524 -4.16 11.00 -9.38
C GLN A 524 -2.83 11.69 -9.62
N ILE A 525 -2.87 12.88 -10.21
CA ILE A 525 -1.67 13.65 -10.56
C ILE A 525 -1.75 15.00 -9.87
N ILE A 526 -0.70 15.36 -9.13
CA ILE A 526 -0.57 16.67 -8.50
C ILE A 526 0.67 17.34 -9.09
N LEU A 527 0.43 18.47 -9.76
CA LEU A 527 1.46 19.27 -10.39
C LEU A 527 1.79 20.45 -9.49
N PHE A 528 3.06 20.62 -9.14
CA PHE A 528 3.56 21.80 -8.45
C PHE A 528 4.40 22.59 -9.45
N SER A 529 4.11 23.88 -9.61
CA SER A 529 4.81 24.71 -10.59
C SER A 529 5.01 26.14 -10.10
N ARG A 530 5.88 26.87 -10.80
CA ARG A 530 5.87 28.34 -10.75
C ARG A 530 4.62 28.91 -11.41
N PRO A 531 4.26 30.18 -11.14
CA PRO A 531 3.12 30.81 -11.80
C PRO A 531 3.32 30.85 -13.31
N GLY A 532 2.28 30.48 -14.06
CA GLY A 532 2.27 30.58 -15.52
C GLY A 532 1.91 29.27 -16.22
N LEU A 533 2.07 28.13 -15.55
CA LEU A 533 1.61 26.85 -16.08
C LEU A 533 0.09 26.86 -16.27
N SER A 534 -0.67 27.47 -15.37
CA SER A 534 -2.12 27.65 -15.52
C SER A 534 -2.53 28.43 -16.76
N ARG A 535 -1.68 29.37 -17.23
CA ARG A 535 -1.92 30.11 -18.48
C ARG A 535 -1.59 29.24 -19.69
N LYS A 536 -0.47 28.50 -19.66
CA LYS A 536 -0.06 27.55 -20.70
C LYS A 536 -1.10 26.45 -20.90
N LEU A 537 -1.68 25.91 -19.83
CA LEU A 537 -2.69 24.84 -19.91
C LEU A 537 -3.99 25.28 -20.61
N LYS A 538 -4.29 26.59 -20.70
CA LYS A 538 -5.46 27.11 -21.42
C LYS A 538 -5.31 27.09 -22.95
N GLU A 539 -4.12 26.82 -23.47
CA GLU A 539 -3.89 26.68 -24.90
C GLU A 539 -4.65 25.46 -25.46
N LEU A 540 -5.06 25.53 -26.74
CA LEU A 540 -5.88 24.48 -27.38
C LEU A 540 -5.26 23.08 -27.29
N GLU A 541 -3.93 22.98 -27.28
CA GLU A 541 -3.19 21.72 -27.21
C GLU A 541 -3.33 20.99 -25.86
N TYR A 542 -3.57 21.72 -24.76
CA TYR A 542 -3.62 21.17 -23.40
C TYR A 542 -5.01 21.26 -22.74
N LYS A 543 -6.01 21.70 -23.51
CA LYS A 543 -7.36 21.97 -23.02
C LYS A 543 -7.99 20.78 -22.27
N GLU A 544 -7.73 19.55 -22.69
CA GLU A 544 -8.23 18.35 -21.99
C GLU A 544 -7.64 18.21 -20.58
N LEU A 545 -6.37 18.58 -20.39
CA LEU A 545 -5.73 18.57 -19.07
C LEU A 545 -6.30 19.70 -18.19
N ASP A 546 -6.47 20.90 -18.75
CA ASP A 546 -6.99 22.07 -18.03
C ASP A 546 -8.43 21.88 -17.53
N GLU A 547 -9.30 21.30 -18.37
CA GLU A 547 -10.70 21.00 -18.03
C GLU A 547 -10.84 19.90 -16.98
N ARG A 548 -9.82 19.05 -16.82
CA ARG A 548 -9.80 17.96 -15.83
C ARG A 548 -9.23 18.35 -14.48
N LEU A 549 -8.58 19.51 -14.37
CA LEU A 549 -8.06 19.99 -13.10
C LEU A 549 -9.21 20.16 -12.10
N ALA A 550 -9.22 19.32 -11.08
CA ALA A 550 -10.23 19.29 -10.03
C ALA A 550 -10.08 20.48 -9.07
N CYS A 551 -8.85 20.89 -8.81
CA CYS A 551 -8.55 22.09 -8.04
C CYS A 551 -7.29 22.78 -8.55
N ARG A 552 -7.28 24.11 -8.38
CA ARG A 552 -6.13 24.98 -8.56
C ARG A 552 -5.90 25.69 -7.24
N ILE A 553 -4.69 25.59 -6.72
CA ILE A 553 -4.30 26.15 -5.43
C ILE A 553 -3.13 27.10 -5.69
N THR A 554 -3.17 28.28 -5.08
CA THR A 554 -2.06 29.23 -5.12
C THR A 554 -1.49 29.37 -3.72
N VAL A 555 -0.19 29.09 -3.57
CA VAL A 555 0.54 29.27 -2.31
C VAL A 555 1.19 30.64 -2.34
N GLY A 556 0.64 31.57 -1.56
CA GLY A 556 1.16 32.93 -1.41
C GLY A 556 2.31 33.03 -0.40
N ASN A 557 2.91 34.21 -0.32
CA ASN A 557 3.86 34.57 0.73
C ASN A 557 3.15 34.74 2.08
N MET A 558 3.91 34.66 3.17
CA MET A 558 3.42 34.92 4.52
C MET A 558 3.06 36.39 4.70
N THR A 559 2.10 36.65 5.57
CA THR A 559 1.86 37.98 6.15
C THR A 559 2.94 38.34 7.18
N GLY A 560 2.98 39.59 7.64
CA GLY A 560 3.91 40.00 8.70
C GLY A 560 3.71 39.21 10.00
N GLU A 561 2.46 38.96 10.40
CA GLU A 561 2.11 38.17 11.58
C GLU A 561 2.53 36.69 11.43
N GLU A 562 2.29 36.10 10.25
CA GLU A 562 2.75 34.74 9.94
C GLU A 562 4.27 34.64 9.91
N THR A 563 4.97 35.68 9.44
CA THR A 563 6.44 35.73 9.39
C THR A 563 7.02 35.71 10.81
N ALA A 564 6.46 36.50 11.72
CA ALA A 564 6.87 36.51 13.13
C ALA A 564 6.62 35.15 13.79
N SER A 565 5.40 34.61 13.62
CA SER A 565 5.03 33.31 14.19
C SER A 565 5.91 32.17 13.66
N PHE A 566 6.19 32.17 12.35
CA PHE A 566 7.04 31.20 11.69
C PHE A 566 8.50 31.23 12.22
N LEU A 567 9.07 32.43 12.40
CA LEU A 567 10.41 32.56 12.98
C LEU A 567 10.45 32.10 14.44
N GLU A 568 9.46 32.46 15.25
CA GLU A 568 9.37 32.02 16.65
C GLU A 568 9.26 30.50 16.77
N GLU A 569 8.39 29.86 15.98
CA GLU A 569 8.24 28.41 15.99
C GLU A 569 9.55 27.71 15.61
N ARG A 570 10.23 28.21 14.58
CA ARG A 570 11.52 27.67 14.15
C ARG A 570 12.58 27.81 15.23
N LEU A 571 12.67 28.95 15.89
CA LEU A 571 13.62 29.17 16.99
C LEU A 571 13.31 28.28 18.20
N LYS A 572 12.02 28.18 18.59
CA LYS A 572 11.58 27.31 19.70
C LYS A 572 11.98 25.87 19.46
N ALA A 573 11.94 25.43 18.20
CA ALA A 573 12.33 24.09 17.83
C ALA A 573 13.83 23.80 17.99
N PHE A 574 14.67 24.85 18.02
CA PHE A 574 16.08 24.77 18.41
C PHE A 574 16.31 25.11 19.90
N GLY A 575 15.26 25.19 20.72
CA GLY A 575 15.35 25.55 22.13
C GLY A 575 15.59 27.04 22.40
N HIS A 576 15.41 27.90 21.40
CA HIS A 576 15.62 29.34 21.50
C HIS A 576 14.29 30.09 21.45
N SER A 577 14.17 31.20 22.18
CA SER A 577 12.97 32.04 22.15
C SER A 577 13.33 33.51 22.30
N GLY A 578 12.63 34.39 21.58
CA GLY A 578 12.84 35.83 21.68
C GLY A 578 14.13 36.35 21.03
N CYS A 579 14.67 35.64 20.03
CA CYS A 579 15.93 36.05 19.36
C CYS A 579 15.78 37.26 18.44
N PHE A 580 14.55 37.63 18.05
CA PHE A 580 14.27 38.81 17.24
C PHE A 580 13.28 39.71 17.97
N SER A 581 13.53 41.00 17.93
CA SER A 581 12.60 42.04 18.35
C SER A 581 11.51 42.28 17.30
N ILE A 582 10.39 42.90 17.69
CA ILE A 582 9.30 43.24 16.77
C ILE A 582 9.81 44.08 15.56
N PRO A 583 10.63 45.14 15.75
CA PRO A 583 11.16 45.90 14.62
C PRO A 583 12.05 45.09 13.68
N GLU A 584 12.82 44.13 14.20
CA GLU A 584 13.64 43.24 13.37
C GLU A 584 12.77 42.30 12.55
N MET A 585 11.71 41.74 13.14
CA MET A 585 10.75 40.89 12.42
C MET A 585 10.01 41.67 11.34
N GLU A 586 9.58 42.90 11.62
CA GLU A 586 8.99 43.80 10.61
C GLU A 586 9.99 44.13 9.50
N GLY A 587 11.26 44.38 9.84
CA GLY A 587 12.34 44.61 8.88
C GLY A 587 12.60 43.41 7.97
N ILE A 588 12.65 42.19 8.54
CA ILE A 588 12.77 40.94 7.79
C ILE A 588 11.59 40.79 6.82
N PHE A 589 10.36 41.00 7.29
CA PHE A 589 9.18 40.92 6.44
C PHE A 589 9.22 41.94 5.29
N ALA A 590 9.54 43.20 5.59
CA ALA A 590 9.61 44.26 4.58
C ALA A 590 10.65 43.95 3.48
N LYS A 591 11.79 43.36 3.84
CA LYS A 591 12.86 43.02 2.89
C LYS A 591 12.56 41.79 2.04
N THR A 592 11.84 40.82 2.61
CA THR A 592 11.62 39.50 1.99
C THR A 592 10.24 39.36 1.34
N GLY A 593 9.32 40.27 1.64
CA GLY A 593 7.92 40.18 1.25
C GLY A 593 7.21 38.94 1.79
N GLY A 594 7.70 38.36 2.90
CA GLY A 594 7.14 37.17 3.52
C GLY A 594 7.41 35.85 2.78
N ASN A 595 8.34 35.81 1.83
CA ASN A 595 8.72 34.55 1.17
C ASN A 595 9.47 33.64 2.18
N PRO A 596 8.98 32.41 2.47
CA PRO A 596 9.56 31.56 3.52
C PRO A 596 11.06 31.31 3.39
N ALA A 597 11.56 31.02 2.18
CA ALA A 597 12.99 30.79 1.97
C ALA A 597 13.82 32.07 2.17
N ALA A 598 13.32 33.21 1.66
CA ALA A 598 14.00 34.49 1.85
C ALA A 598 13.99 34.95 3.32
N VAL A 599 12.90 34.71 4.05
CA VAL A 599 12.78 34.97 5.50
C VAL A 599 13.84 34.19 6.27
N LEU A 600 13.98 32.88 6.01
CA LEU A 600 14.98 32.05 6.69
C LEU A 600 16.41 32.51 6.38
N ASN A 601 16.70 32.84 5.12
CA ASN A 601 18.02 33.31 4.71
C ASN A 601 18.37 34.65 5.37
N GLU A 602 17.42 35.59 5.44
CA GLU A 602 17.65 36.87 6.10
C GLU A 602 17.81 36.71 7.61
N ALA A 603 16.97 35.90 8.26
CA ALA A 603 17.08 35.60 9.69
C ALA A 603 18.44 34.97 10.01
N LYS A 604 18.89 34.00 9.21
CA LYS A 604 20.22 33.40 9.33
C LYS A 604 21.33 34.44 9.19
N ALA A 605 21.25 35.31 8.18
CA ALA A 605 22.24 36.36 7.96
C ALA A 605 22.28 37.41 9.10
N ILE A 606 21.16 37.66 9.78
CA ILE A 606 21.12 38.52 10.98
C ILE A 606 21.82 37.82 12.14
N VAL A 607 21.51 36.54 12.40
CA VAL A 607 22.14 35.76 13.47
C VAL A 607 23.65 35.64 13.27
N GLU A 608 24.10 35.38 12.04
CA GLU A 608 25.53 35.30 11.71
C GLU A 608 26.24 36.64 11.91
N ARG A 609 25.61 37.76 11.55
CA ARG A 609 26.16 39.11 11.81
C ARG A 609 26.23 39.42 13.29
N ALA A 610 25.19 39.13 14.06
CA ALA A 610 25.16 39.33 15.50
C ALA A 610 26.21 38.47 16.21
N GLY A 611 26.41 37.23 15.78
CA GLY A 611 27.47 36.35 16.30
C GLY A 611 28.89 36.83 15.94
N ALA A 612 29.08 37.36 14.73
CA ALA A 612 30.34 37.97 14.30
C ALA A 612 30.65 39.24 15.10
N GLU A 613 29.65 40.10 15.33
CA GLU A 613 29.78 41.31 16.16
C GLU A 613 30.06 40.98 17.63
N ALA A 614 29.40 39.96 18.22
CA ALA A 614 29.71 39.49 19.57
C ALA A 614 31.16 38.98 19.69
N SER A 615 31.64 38.24 18.68
CA SER A 615 33.03 37.77 18.63
C SER A 615 34.06 38.88 18.34
N HIS A 616 33.63 40.03 17.82
CA HIS A 616 34.45 41.22 17.60
C HIS A 616 34.47 42.11 18.85
N LEU A 617 33.35 42.27 19.54
CA LEU A 617 33.23 43.00 20.81
C LEU A 617 33.99 42.29 21.93
N GLU A 618 33.94 40.96 22.01
CA GLU A 618 34.79 40.20 22.96
C GLU A 618 36.30 40.41 22.67
N LYS A 619 36.70 40.61 21.41
CA LYS A 619 38.10 40.91 21.04
C LYS A 619 38.52 42.35 21.28
N GLU A 620 37.59 43.31 21.21
CA GLU A 620 37.85 44.72 21.52
C GLU A 620 37.83 44.98 23.04
N GLU A 621 37.00 44.28 23.82
CA GLU A 621 37.01 44.36 25.29
C GLU A 621 38.24 43.69 25.92
N TRP A 622 38.90 42.74 25.24
CA TRP A 622 40.18 42.15 25.70
C TRP A 622 41.43 42.98 25.35
N ALA A 623 41.31 44.13 24.68
CA ALA A 623 42.46 44.97 24.29
C ALA A 623 42.82 46.06 25.32
N GLU A 624 42.03 46.26 26.39
CA GLU A 624 42.29 47.26 27.43
C GLU A 624 42.27 46.71 28.87
N GLU A 625 43.12 45.72 29.19
CA GLU A 625 43.53 45.51 30.59
C GLU A 625 45.04 45.28 30.72
N LYS A 626 45.66 46.11 31.57
CA LYS A 626 47.09 46.09 31.92
C LYS A 626 47.46 44.84 32.72
N PRO A 627 48.69 44.32 32.56
CA PRO A 627 49.11 43.08 33.19
C PRO A 627 49.36 43.26 34.70
N LEU A 628 48.86 42.32 35.50
CA LEU A 628 49.27 42.11 36.89
C LEU A 628 50.14 40.86 36.97
N GLU A 629 51.24 41.03 37.70
CA GLU A 629 52.40 40.15 37.81
C GLU A 629 52.14 38.85 38.59
N GLU A 630 52.75 37.79 38.06
CA GLU A 630 53.46 36.68 38.70
C GLU A 630 53.04 36.14 40.09
N SER A 631 52.73 34.84 40.11
CA SER A 631 53.50 33.79 40.81
C SER A 631 52.73 32.47 40.65
N GLY A 632 53.28 31.30 40.31
CA GLY A 632 54.61 30.83 40.02
C GLY A 632 54.56 29.30 40.08
N SER A 633 55.14 28.63 39.07
CA SER A 633 55.78 27.29 39.12
C SER A 633 54.93 26.04 39.44
N ALA A 634 55.02 24.89 38.75
CA ALA A 634 55.73 24.50 37.54
C ALA A 634 55.16 23.17 37.03
N ARG A 635 55.21 23.04 35.70
CA ARG A 635 55.39 21.87 34.82
C ARG A 635 55.75 20.53 35.49
N ASP A 636 55.06 19.48 35.05
CA ASP A 636 55.74 18.30 34.50
C ASP A 636 54.97 17.75 33.28
N VAL A 637 55.73 17.50 32.23
CA VAL A 637 55.38 16.80 30.99
C VAL A 637 56.02 15.42 31.08
N ILE A 638 55.33 14.35 30.67
CA ILE A 638 55.89 13.20 29.92
C ILE A 638 54.72 12.42 29.28
N GLU A 639 54.91 12.13 28.00
CA GLU A 639 54.09 11.31 27.10
C GLU A 639 54.17 9.79 27.40
N ILE A 640 53.28 9.07 26.68
CA ILE A 640 53.36 7.68 26.17
C ILE A 640 52.58 6.61 26.95
N GLY A 641 51.64 5.99 26.22
CA GLY A 641 51.03 4.70 26.54
C GLY A 641 49.84 4.34 25.64
N GLU A 642 50.02 4.30 24.31
CA GLU A 642 49.12 3.58 23.42
C GLU A 642 49.34 2.07 23.58
N GLU A 643 48.33 1.34 24.06
CA GLU A 643 48.21 -0.11 23.86
C GLU A 643 46.93 -0.38 23.05
N GLY A 644 47.13 -0.94 21.86
CA GLY A 644 46.09 -1.24 20.89
C GLY A 644 45.37 -2.55 21.14
N PHE A 645 44.10 -2.58 20.71
CA PHE A 645 43.40 -3.82 20.36
C PHE A 645 43.19 -3.86 18.86
N SER A 646 43.91 -4.78 18.22
CA SER A 646 43.82 -5.18 16.81
C SER A 646 42.65 -6.17 16.63
N PHE A 647 41.82 -5.97 15.61
CA PHE A 647 40.97 -7.02 15.05
C PHE A 647 41.39 -7.24 13.59
N GLU A 648 41.90 -8.44 13.29
CA GLU A 648 42.22 -8.89 11.94
C GLU A 648 40.94 -9.10 11.11
N PRO A 649 40.91 -8.63 9.85
CA PRO A 649 39.84 -8.96 8.90
C PRO A 649 40.00 -10.41 8.37
N PRO A 650 38.92 -11.11 8.02
CA PRO A 650 39.01 -12.46 7.46
C PRO A 650 39.69 -12.44 6.10
N GLN A 651 40.63 -13.37 5.90
CA GLN A 651 41.41 -13.50 4.67
C GLN A 651 40.57 -13.96 3.47
N PRO A 652 40.90 -13.48 2.24
CA PRO A 652 40.27 -13.94 1.02
C PRO A 652 40.79 -15.33 0.62
N THR A 653 39.88 -16.29 0.43
CA THR A 653 40.20 -17.61 -0.13
C THR A 653 40.13 -17.59 -1.66
N GLU A 654 41.28 -17.94 -2.24
CA GLU A 654 41.56 -18.61 -3.53
C GLU A 654 41.30 -17.88 -4.87
N GLU A 655 42.43 -17.60 -5.52
CA GLU A 655 42.64 -17.15 -6.89
C GLU A 655 42.18 -18.19 -7.94
N ILE A 656 41.44 -17.74 -8.94
CA ILE A 656 41.33 -18.43 -10.24
C ILE A 656 42.06 -17.58 -11.29
N LYS A 657 43.04 -18.22 -11.93
CA LYS A 657 43.97 -17.66 -12.94
C LYS A 657 43.22 -17.12 -14.17
N ALA A 658 43.57 -15.91 -14.58
CA ALA A 658 43.23 -15.34 -15.89
C ALA A 658 44.35 -15.64 -16.90
N GLU A 659 44.00 -16.30 -18.01
CA GLU A 659 44.86 -16.43 -19.19
C GLU A 659 44.68 -15.23 -20.14
N GLU A 660 45.80 -14.84 -20.74
CA GLU A 660 46.01 -13.75 -21.68
C GLU A 660 45.19 -13.88 -22.97
N ILE A 661 44.60 -12.77 -23.46
CA ILE A 661 44.43 -12.54 -24.91
C ILE A 661 44.83 -11.09 -25.23
N LYS A 662 45.68 -10.97 -26.24
CA LYS A 662 46.47 -9.80 -26.66
C LYS A 662 45.63 -8.64 -27.21
N ALA A 663 46.12 -7.43 -26.95
CA ALA A 663 45.74 -6.19 -27.61
C ALA A 663 46.41 -6.06 -28.99
N GLU A 664 45.70 -5.47 -29.95
CA GLU A 664 46.29 -4.91 -31.17
C GLU A 664 45.68 -3.51 -31.39
N GLU A 665 46.58 -2.54 -31.61
CA GLU A 665 46.37 -1.08 -31.68
C GLU A 665 45.63 -0.64 -32.95
N VAL A 666 44.85 0.45 -32.91
CA VAL A 666 44.87 1.49 -33.98
C VAL A 666 44.63 2.88 -33.38
N LYS A 667 45.39 3.83 -33.92
CA LYS A 667 45.75 5.20 -33.49
C LYS A 667 44.65 6.27 -33.59
N GLU A 668 44.82 7.28 -32.75
CA GLU A 668 44.24 8.63 -32.79
C GLU A 668 44.63 9.42 -34.06
N GLU A 669 43.76 10.33 -34.50
CA GLU A 669 44.09 11.76 -34.68
C GLU A 669 42.81 12.61 -34.94
N THR A 670 42.69 13.70 -34.18
CA THR A 670 41.75 14.85 -34.27
C THR A 670 42.13 15.81 -35.44
N PRO A 671 41.54 17.01 -35.64
CA PRO A 671 40.21 17.60 -35.36
C PRO A 671 39.61 18.33 -36.60
N ASP A 672 38.38 18.86 -36.52
CA ASP A 672 38.03 20.30 -36.75
C ASP A 672 36.56 20.58 -37.14
N ARG A 673 36.04 21.61 -36.46
CA ARG A 673 35.11 22.69 -36.88
C ARG A 673 34.49 22.63 -38.30
N ILE A 674 33.16 22.80 -38.41
CA ILE A 674 32.45 23.88 -39.15
C ILE A 674 30.94 23.59 -39.39
N GLU A 675 30.14 24.56 -38.96
CA GLU A 675 28.90 25.16 -39.50
C GLU A 675 27.62 24.39 -39.89
N LEU A 676 26.52 25.01 -39.41
CA LEU A 676 25.13 24.87 -39.82
C LEU A 676 24.94 25.19 -41.31
N THR A 677 24.25 24.32 -42.06
CA THR A 677 23.27 24.74 -43.07
C THR A 677 22.23 23.65 -43.33
N THR A 678 21.01 24.15 -43.58
CA THR A 678 19.77 23.50 -43.99
C THR A 678 19.91 22.55 -45.16
N TRP A 679 19.20 21.41 -45.12
CA TRP A 679 19.06 20.51 -46.27
C TRP A 679 17.60 20.18 -46.57
N GLU A 680 17.20 20.63 -47.76
CA GLU A 680 15.98 20.32 -48.51
C GLU A 680 16.02 18.90 -49.12
N GLU A 681 14.84 18.36 -49.42
CA GLU A 681 14.64 17.06 -50.09
C GLU A 681 15.23 17.03 -51.51
N PRO A 682 15.87 15.93 -51.95
CA PRO A 682 16.19 15.76 -53.35
C PRO A 682 15.15 14.88 -54.06
N HIS A 683 14.45 15.52 -54.99
CA HIS A 683 13.90 14.89 -56.19
C HIS A 683 15.04 14.32 -57.06
N VAL A 684 14.82 13.15 -57.66
CA VAL A 684 15.62 12.67 -58.81
C VAL A 684 14.67 12.18 -59.90
N GLU A 685 14.79 12.82 -61.07
CA GLU A 685 14.09 12.51 -62.32
C GLU A 685 14.73 11.34 -63.09
N LEU A 686 13.90 10.75 -63.94
CA LEU A 686 14.05 9.52 -64.74
C LEU A 686 15.10 9.59 -65.86
N PRO A 687 15.45 8.42 -66.43
CA PRO A 687 15.62 8.31 -67.87
C PRO A 687 14.62 7.33 -68.50
N VAL A 688 14.01 7.80 -69.59
CA VAL A 688 13.16 7.07 -70.52
C VAL A 688 14.04 6.28 -71.50
N GLU A 689 13.70 5.02 -71.79
CA GLU A 689 14.05 4.40 -73.07
C GLU A 689 12.87 3.61 -73.63
N GLU A 690 12.38 4.07 -74.79
CA GLU A 690 11.31 3.49 -75.59
C GLU A 690 11.77 2.20 -76.28
N LYS A 691 10.91 1.18 -76.36
CA LYS A 691 10.84 0.32 -77.55
C LYS A 691 9.45 -0.27 -77.78
N LYS A 692 8.83 0.28 -78.83
CA LYS A 692 7.69 -0.17 -79.65
C LYS A 692 7.29 -1.65 -79.52
N ARG A 693 5.99 -1.92 -79.35
CA ARG A 693 5.25 -2.93 -80.13
C ARG A 693 3.83 -2.44 -80.45
N GLU A 694 3.49 -2.56 -81.73
CA GLU A 694 2.23 -2.15 -82.34
C GLU A 694 1.05 -3.06 -81.99
N ALA A 695 -0.13 -2.47 -82.15
CA ALA A 695 -1.45 -2.99 -81.84
C ALA A 695 -1.96 -4.03 -82.84
N THR A 696 -2.86 -4.89 -82.37
CA THR A 696 -4.08 -5.27 -83.12
C THR A 696 -5.27 -5.37 -82.15
N PRO A 697 -6.51 -5.08 -82.59
CA PRO A 697 -7.62 -4.74 -81.70
C PRO A 697 -8.78 -5.77 -81.73
N VAL A 698 -9.80 -5.48 -80.88
CA VAL A 698 -11.21 -5.98 -80.86
C VAL A 698 -11.44 -7.21 -79.96
N PRO A 699 -12.57 -7.34 -79.20
CA PRO A 699 -13.84 -6.58 -79.24
C PRO A 699 -14.33 -5.95 -77.92
N SER A 700 -15.22 -4.98 -78.08
CA SER A 700 -16.09 -4.40 -77.06
C SER A 700 -17.46 -5.12 -77.04
N VAL A 701 -17.80 -5.78 -75.93
CA VAL A 701 -19.19 -6.16 -75.56
C VAL A 701 -19.35 -6.14 -74.03
N GLN A 702 -20.21 -5.22 -73.59
CA GLN A 702 -21.22 -5.28 -72.52
C GLN A 702 -20.87 -5.65 -71.06
N LYS A 703 -21.13 -4.66 -70.21
CA LYS A 703 -21.43 -4.74 -68.77
C LYS A 703 -22.60 -5.68 -68.45
N ALA A 704 -22.42 -6.50 -67.40
CA ALA A 704 -23.28 -6.69 -66.20
C ALA A 704 -23.00 -8.08 -65.58
N PRO A 705 -23.36 -8.39 -64.31
CA PRO A 705 -23.87 -7.54 -63.22
C PRO A 705 -23.10 -7.69 -61.89
N SER A 706 -23.24 -6.67 -61.03
CA SER A 706 -22.90 -6.73 -59.60
C SER A 706 -23.86 -7.65 -58.84
N PRO A 707 -23.41 -8.38 -57.80
CA PRO A 707 -24.33 -8.97 -56.84
C PRO A 707 -25.04 -7.88 -56.00
N PRO A 708 -26.26 -8.15 -55.53
CA PRO A 708 -27.29 -7.14 -55.34
C PRO A 708 -27.12 -6.31 -54.05
N ALA A 709 -27.16 -4.99 -54.21
CA ALA A 709 -27.42 -4.06 -53.13
C ALA A 709 -28.81 -4.34 -52.54
N GLN A 710 -28.89 -4.71 -51.27
CA GLN A 710 -30.16 -4.68 -50.58
C GLN A 710 -30.53 -3.22 -50.27
N ARG A 711 -31.71 -2.89 -50.77
CA ARG A 711 -32.32 -1.57 -50.95
C ARG A 711 -32.63 -0.89 -49.61
N PRO A 712 -32.37 0.43 -49.46
CA PRO A 712 -33.11 1.22 -48.50
C PRO A 712 -34.56 1.29 -48.98
N LEU A 713 -35.50 0.97 -48.09
CA LEU A 713 -36.93 1.18 -48.33
C LEU A 713 -37.22 2.68 -48.60
N PRO A 714 -38.25 2.99 -49.40
CA PRO A 714 -38.45 4.29 -50.04
C PRO A 714 -38.92 5.40 -49.08
N PRO A 715 -38.73 6.68 -49.45
CA PRO A 715 -39.14 7.82 -48.65
C PRO A 715 -40.66 8.03 -48.76
N ARG A 716 -41.35 8.13 -47.61
CA ARG A 716 -42.76 8.52 -47.57
C ARG A 716 -42.91 9.86 -46.85
N GLU A 717 -42.89 10.88 -47.70
CA GLU A 717 -43.70 12.11 -47.74
C GLU A 717 -44.00 12.85 -46.43
N ALA A 718 -43.33 14.01 -46.29
CA ALA A 718 -43.89 15.18 -45.65
C ALA A 718 -45.00 15.80 -46.52
N PRO A 719 -46.04 16.38 -45.92
CA PRO A 719 -46.47 17.66 -46.47
C PRO A 719 -46.87 18.72 -45.44
N ARG A 720 -46.19 19.87 -45.60
CA ARG A 720 -46.70 21.24 -45.73
C ARG A 720 -47.24 21.99 -44.50
N THR A 721 -46.72 23.21 -44.43
CA THR A 721 -46.90 24.33 -43.49
C THR A 721 -48.19 25.12 -43.69
N ALA A 722 -48.82 25.58 -42.58
CA ALA A 722 -49.27 26.95 -42.25
C ALA A 722 -50.23 26.93 -41.03
N PRO A 723 -50.49 28.06 -40.30
CA PRO A 723 -49.63 29.13 -39.78
C PRO A 723 -49.74 29.29 -38.23
N GLU A 724 -48.90 30.13 -37.61
CA GLU A 724 -48.96 30.48 -36.17
C GLU A 724 -50.34 31.05 -35.75
N PRO A 725 -50.74 30.85 -34.47
CA PRO A 725 -50.93 32.05 -33.66
C PRO A 725 -50.43 31.95 -32.22
N LYS A 726 -50.18 33.16 -31.71
CA LYS A 726 -49.86 33.54 -30.35
C LYS A 726 -50.93 33.13 -29.33
N GLU A 727 -50.45 33.10 -28.09
CA GLU A 727 -51.16 33.41 -26.82
C GLU A 727 -52.17 32.41 -26.23
N GLU A 728 -52.05 32.31 -24.89
CA GLU A 728 -53.03 31.95 -23.86
C GLU A 728 -53.21 30.49 -23.36
N ALA A 729 -52.75 30.33 -22.10
CA ALA A 729 -53.33 29.65 -20.93
C ALA A 729 -53.26 28.11 -20.74
N ALA A 730 -52.95 27.75 -19.48
CA ALA A 730 -52.64 26.45 -18.88
C ALA A 730 -53.78 25.38 -18.91
N PRO A 731 -53.54 24.13 -18.45
CA PRO A 731 -53.55 23.87 -17.00
C PRO A 731 -52.40 22.98 -16.49
N GLU A 732 -51.82 23.41 -15.36
CA GLU A 732 -51.24 22.53 -14.36
C GLU A 732 -52.23 21.40 -14.02
N VAL A 733 -51.78 20.14 -13.97
CA VAL A 733 -52.17 19.06 -13.04
C VAL A 733 -51.72 17.73 -13.68
N ALA A 734 -50.48 17.32 -13.41
CA ALA A 734 -50.07 15.91 -13.50
C ALA A 734 -48.70 15.64 -12.86
N VAL A 735 -47.81 16.63 -12.78
CA VAL A 735 -46.46 16.46 -12.22
C VAL A 735 -46.39 16.71 -10.69
N THR A 736 -47.47 17.21 -10.07
CA THR A 736 -47.53 17.50 -8.63
C THR A 736 -47.92 16.30 -7.74
N ARG A 737 -48.22 15.12 -8.30
CA ARG A 737 -48.71 13.97 -7.51
C ARG A 737 -47.60 13.09 -6.92
N ARG A 738 -46.42 12.99 -7.55
CA ARG A 738 -45.28 12.20 -7.03
C ARG A 738 -44.41 12.92 -5.99
N ARG A 739 -44.29 14.26 -6.06
CA ARG A 739 -43.53 15.05 -5.06
C ARG A 739 -44.28 15.26 -3.75
N ARG A 740 -45.62 15.31 -3.77
CA ARG A 740 -46.44 15.41 -2.53
C ARG A 740 -46.41 14.14 -1.68
N GLY A 741 -46.24 12.95 -2.27
CA GLY A 741 -46.10 11.71 -1.52
C GLY A 741 -44.80 11.64 -0.71
N LEU A 742 -43.70 12.07 -1.33
CA LEU A 742 -42.38 12.09 -0.69
C LEU A 742 -42.28 13.15 0.41
N LEU A 743 -42.84 14.35 0.19
CA LEU A 743 -42.91 15.36 1.24
C LEU A 743 -43.83 14.97 2.40
N LYS A 744 -44.95 14.27 2.14
CA LYS A 744 -45.81 13.75 3.21
C LYS A 744 -45.12 12.67 4.04
N LEU A 745 -44.30 11.82 3.41
CA LEU A 745 -43.50 10.80 4.11
C LEU A 745 -42.44 11.46 5.01
N ILE A 746 -41.72 12.44 4.48
CA ILE A 746 -40.69 13.18 5.24
C ILE A 746 -41.34 13.96 6.40
N LEU A 747 -42.47 14.63 6.15
CA LEU A 747 -43.20 15.35 7.19
C LEU A 747 -43.76 14.40 8.26
N TRP A 748 -44.23 13.21 7.87
CA TRP A 748 -44.72 12.19 8.82
C TRP A 748 -43.61 11.63 9.71
N VAL A 749 -42.40 11.42 9.17
CA VAL A 749 -41.22 11.01 9.95
C VAL A 749 -40.79 12.10 10.93
N ILE A 750 -40.83 13.37 10.52
CA ILE A 750 -40.51 14.51 11.40
C ILE A 750 -41.56 14.64 12.53
N VAL A 751 -42.85 14.45 12.23
CA VAL A 751 -43.92 14.47 13.23
C VAL A 751 -43.79 13.30 14.22
N MET A 752 -43.39 12.10 13.78
CA MET A 752 -43.13 10.96 14.67
C MET A 752 -41.92 11.18 15.58
N LEU A 753 -40.84 11.79 15.06
CA LEU A 753 -39.67 12.15 15.87
C LEU A 753 -40.00 13.25 16.90
N ALA A 754 -40.82 14.23 16.52
CA ALA A 754 -41.29 15.27 17.45
C ALA A 754 -42.26 14.71 18.51
N ALA A 755 -43.13 13.78 18.16
CA ALA A 755 -44.03 13.10 19.11
C ALA A 755 -43.25 12.20 20.08
N GLY A 756 -42.18 11.55 19.63
CA GLY A 756 -41.27 10.76 20.49
C GLY A 756 -40.51 11.62 21.50
N LEU A 757 -40.08 12.82 21.11
CA LEU A 757 -39.43 13.78 22.01
C LEU A 757 -40.42 14.40 23.02
N ALA A 758 -41.68 14.61 22.63
CA ALA A 758 -42.72 15.06 23.55
C ALA A 758 -43.14 13.97 24.56
N ALA A 759 -43.17 12.69 24.15
CA ALA A 759 -43.44 11.56 25.03
C ALA A 759 -42.32 11.32 26.07
N GLY A 760 -41.05 11.58 25.69
CA GLY A 760 -39.91 11.52 26.61
C GLY A 760 -39.96 12.60 27.71
N SER A 761 -40.49 13.79 27.40
CA SER A 761 -40.61 14.90 28.36
C SER A 761 -41.74 14.69 29.40
N LEU A 762 -42.78 13.93 29.04
CA LEU A 762 -43.86 13.54 29.96
C LEU A 762 -43.49 12.40 30.92
N ILE A 763 -42.53 11.55 30.55
CA ILE A 763 -42.01 10.49 31.43
C ILE A 763 -40.98 11.05 32.42
N GLY A 764 -40.21 12.08 32.03
CA GLY A 764 -39.21 12.73 32.88
C GLY A 764 -39.79 13.59 34.02
N THR A 765 -41.04 14.07 33.88
CA THR A 765 -41.71 14.88 34.91
C THR A 765 -42.51 14.06 35.93
N TYR A 766 -42.73 12.77 35.67
CA TYR A 766 -43.43 11.86 36.59
C TYR A 766 -42.47 11.10 37.54
N TRP A 767 -41.17 11.12 37.27
CA TRP A 767 -40.14 10.42 38.05
C TRP A 767 -39.31 11.33 38.97
N PHE A 768 -39.50 12.66 38.93
CA PHE A 768 -38.62 13.63 39.61
C PHE A 768 -39.23 14.29 40.86
N ASP A 769 -40.37 13.82 41.38
CA ASP A 769 -41.05 14.52 42.49
C ASP A 769 -41.01 13.80 43.84
N HIS A 770 -40.36 12.65 43.99
CA HIS A 770 -40.29 11.95 45.30
C HIS A 770 -38.89 11.42 45.60
N THR A 771 -37.98 12.32 45.97
CA THR A 771 -36.80 11.96 46.79
C THR A 771 -36.46 13.11 47.75
N GLU A 772 -37.04 13.08 48.95
CA GLU A 772 -36.39 13.66 50.13
C GLU A 772 -35.55 12.55 50.79
N GLU A 773 -34.26 12.83 50.96
CA GLU A 773 -33.31 12.11 51.80
C GLU A 773 -33.67 12.28 53.30
N PRO A 774 -33.31 11.33 54.19
CA PRO A 774 -32.01 11.49 54.85
C PRO A 774 -31.21 10.20 55.15
N ALA A 775 -29.90 10.44 55.20
CA ALA A 775 -28.75 9.73 55.78
C ALA A 775 -28.99 8.59 56.79
N ILE A 776 -28.09 7.58 56.79
CA ILE A 776 -27.48 6.96 57.99
C ILE A 776 -26.22 6.14 57.61
N GLU A 777 -25.14 6.50 58.31
CA GLU A 777 -23.93 5.79 58.80
C GLU A 777 -23.52 4.36 58.35
N GLN A 778 -22.20 4.23 58.20
CA GLN A 778 -21.43 3.00 58.05
C GLN A 778 -21.47 2.11 59.31
N VAL A 779 -21.76 0.81 59.14
CA VAL A 779 -21.38 -0.24 60.10
C VAL A 779 -20.85 -1.48 59.37
N VAL A 780 -19.66 -1.91 59.78
CA VAL A 780 -18.93 -3.11 59.36
C VAL A 780 -19.67 -4.39 59.78
N PRO A 781 -19.79 -5.45 58.95
CA PRO A 781 -20.27 -6.75 59.41
C PRO A 781 -19.11 -7.66 59.88
N PRO A 782 -19.33 -8.52 60.91
CA PRO A 782 -18.35 -9.50 61.35
C PRO A 782 -18.39 -10.79 60.50
N ARG A 783 -17.31 -11.58 60.61
CA ARG A 783 -17.09 -12.86 59.90
C ARG A 783 -17.93 -14.04 60.43
N ALA A 784 -18.34 -14.89 59.46
CA ALA A 784 -18.48 -16.37 59.46
C ALA A 784 -19.68 -16.99 60.24
N PRO A 785 -20.29 -18.14 59.80
CA PRO A 785 -19.59 -19.32 59.28
C PRO A 785 -20.19 -20.06 58.05
N SER A 786 -19.38 -20.99 57.56
CA SER A 786 -19.58 -22.02 56.55
C SER A 786 -20.86 -22.87 56.69
N HIS A 787 -21.59 -23.08 55.59
CA HIS A 787 -22.50 -24.22 55.40
C HIS A 787 -22.60 -24.63 53.91
N GLU A 788 -22.84 -25.93 53.73
CA GLU A 788 -22.77 -26.81 52.55
C GLU A 788 -23.57 -26.39 51.29
N PRO A 789 -23.24 -26.98 50.11
CA PRO A 789 -24.00 -26.76 48.88
C PRO A 789 -25.38 -27.47 48.90
N PRO A 790 -26.45 -26.86 48.34
CA PRO A 790 -27.76 -27.49 48.24
C PRO A 790 -27.83 -28.55 47.11
N PRO A 791 -28.76 -29.52 47.19
CA PRO A 791 -28.87 -30.65 46.27
C PRO A 791 -29.47 -30.26 44.90
N PRO A 792 -29.32 -31.09 43.85
CA PRO A 792 -29.79 -30.78 42.51
C PRO A 792 -31.32 -30.78 42.43
N ALA A 793 -31.87 -29.79 41.70
CA ALA A 793 -33.28 -29.65 41.41
C ALA A 793 -33.76 -30.69 40.37
N PRO A 794 -35.05 -31.12 40.40
CA PRO A 794 -35.57 -32.21 39.59
C PRO A 794 -35.83 -31.80 38.13
N GLU A 795 -35.72 -32.78 37.23
CA GLU A 795 -36.00 -32.67 35.79
C GLU A 795 -37.41 -32.13 35.50
N ALA A 796 -37.49 -31.15 34.59
CA ALA A 796 -38.74 -30.66 34.01
C ALA A 796 -39.08 -31.44 32.72
N PRO A 797 -40.38 -31.60 32.37
CA PRO A 797 -40.82 -32.48 31.31
C PRO A 797 -40.54 -31.95 29.90
N GLN A 798 -40.24 -32.86 28.96
CA GLN A 798 -40.06 -32.60 27.54
C GLN A 798 -41.37 -32.15 26.87
N GLU A 799 -41.37 -30.98 26.22
CA GLU A 799 -42.40 -30.58 25.25
C GLU A 799 -42.09 -31.13 23.84
N PRO A 800 -43.11 -31.49 23.03
CA PRO A 800 -42.92 -32.15 21.74
C PRO A 800 -42.55 -31.18 20.61
N LEU A 801 -41.74 -31.68 19.67
CA LEU A 801 -41.30 -31.00 18.44
C LEU A 801 -42.46 -30.65 17.48
N PRO A 802 -42.40 -29.50 16.76
CA PRO A 802 -43.35 -29.16 15.70
C PRO A 802 -43.09 -29.97 14.40
N PRO A 803 -44.13 -30.20 13.56
CA PRO A 803 -44.03 -31.08 12.40
C PRO A 803 -43.32 -30.44 11.19
N GLU A 804 -42.65 -31.29 10.40
CA GLU A 804 -41.95 -30.94 9.15
C GLU A 804 -42.90 -30.44 8.03
N PRO A 805 -42.45 -29.51 7.17
CA PRO A 805 -43.20 -29.07 6.00
C PRO A 805 -43.13 -30.12 4.85
N PRO A 806 -44.18 -30.22 4.01
CA PRO A 806 -44.33 -31.31 3.05
C PRO A 806 -43.41 -31.20 1.83
N SER A 807 -42.91 -32.36 1.43
CA SER A 807 -42.17 -32.66 0.19
C SER A 807 -42.97 -32.33 -1.08
N THR A 808 -42.40 -31.54 -1.98
CA THR A 808 -42.89 -31.34 -3.35
C THR A 808 -42.50 -32.50 -4.26
N PRO A 809 -43.38 -32.96 -5.17
CA PRO A 809 -43.10 -34.12 -6.01
C PRO A 809 -42.33 -33.77 -7.29
N SER A 810 -41.51 -34.74 -7.70
CA SER A 810 -40.85 -34.87 -9.00
C SER A 810 -41.81 -34.93 -10.18
N LEU A 811 -41.49 -34.26 -11.29
CA LEU A 811 -41.94 -34.64 -12.63
C LEU A 811 -40.86 -34.26 -13.67
N ASP A 812 -40.43 -35.28 -14.41
CA ASP A 812 -39.48 -35.24 -15.52
C ASP A 812 -40.24 -35.34 -16.86
N ARG A 813 -39.69 -34.72 -17.92
CA ARG A 813 -39.92 -34.90 -19.38
C ARG A 813 -41.29 -34.60 -20.04
N GLY A 814 -41.22 -33.74 -21.07
CA GLY A 814 -41.50 -34.14 -22.47
C GLY A 814 -42.61 -33.43 -23.27
N ALA A 815 -42.23 -33.03 -24.52
CA ALA A 815 -43.06 -32.72 -25.72
C ALA A 815 -43.87 -31.39 -25.74
N VAL A 816 -43.57 -30.36 -26.56
CA VAL A 816 -43.64 -30.17 -28.05
C VAL A 816 -45.01 -29.58 -28.53
N ASP A 817 -44.89 -28.58 -29.42
CA ASP A 817 -45.87 -27.94 -30.33
C ASP A 817 -46.78 -26.76 -29.89
N GLY A 818 -46.46 -25.57 -30.40
CA GLY A 818 -47.14 -24.98 -31.57
C GLY A 818 -48.51 -24.30 -31.42
N LYS A 819 -48.50 -22.96 -31.36
CA LYS A 819 -49.34 -22.08 -32.20
C LYS A 819 -48.82 -20.66 -32.24
#